data_AF-A0A944XE00-F1
#
_entry.id   AF-A0A944XE00-F1
#
_cell.length_a   1.000
_cell.length_b   1.000
_cell.length_c   1.000
_cell.angle_alpha   90.00
_cell.angle_beta   90.00
_cell.angle_gamma   90.00
#
_symmetry.space_group_name_H-M   'P 1'
#
loop_
_entity.id
_entity.type
_entity.pdbx_description
1 polymer ?
#
loop_
_entity_poly.entity_id
_entity_poly.type
_entity_poly.pdbx_seq_one_letter_code
_entity_poly.pdbx_strand_id
1 'polypeptide(L)'
;MKNINYNPENNAKRANSPPNELFLLAINLTRRCNLNCSHCYLDAKTLQHGGEGELSTAEVKQLLDSVAERSNDTMVVLTGGEPLLRRDLEELAAYGSSLGLAIVVGTNGIMLTDARVKSLKEAGVLGIGISLDSLDPNFHDQFRGAPGSWEKTLAGMDACRNNELPFQIHFSITDGNADELESMISFTKSVGAHLLNIFFLICTGRGEKMSDITPQRYEEALNKILAAQKKYPELMIRARCAPHYKRIAYQDNPASTITRAEGYEGGGCIAGTHYCRITPEGGVTACPYISEEEGNIRKQPFMEIWDSPSLNDSNNISNFTALRNPFLKGKCGECEYQILCGGCRARPKALGGDLMDTDSWCAYQPGTIPGEQVVVIQPLDSSKQQVVSWSNEAEQRLSRVPGFLRKMVKKRAESHIIEQGLFEVTSTVLSELSSKRFGSNMPKRPSESRNDIQESREVNLVWTAEAQQRLEETPSFLREGVRAVAEDVARNEGRLEVNIKLLDRLESEDDPGRKLVWDAAADQLLDQFLVDRKPQVVMFVKPSLEEAAEREAKRRDSIVVLAEDVQSVITTQLAGVEWDSDALDRVESSPEFNRAGIKKAAEFNARREGLERITSEDLTRFRNRAMMKAVRRIRGFGMDELNFDAYDIAKKKVPRLKDNPQAEKRFSEIRKHVESHQGEDGEGLGVLDRELLDKMKSELKKPRKNISRRELNE
;
A
#
# COMPACT_ATOMS: atom_id res chain seq x y z
N MET A 1 -39.49 17.65 -31.86
CA MET A 1 -39.43 16.24 -31.40
C MET A 1 -39.31 15.33 -32.62
N LYS A 2 -38.32 14.46 -32.66
CA LYS A 2 -38.29 13.26 -33.53
C LYS A 2 -37.96 12.09 -32.62
N ASN A 3 -38.71 10.99 -32.73
CA ASN A 3 -38.40 9.78 -31.97
C ASN A 3 -37.12 9.17 -32.55
N ILE A 4 -36.10 9.01 -31.70
CA ILE A 4 -34.94 8.16 -31.98
C ILE A 4 -35.18 6.86 -31.22
N ASN A 5 -35.03 5.73 -31.90
CA ASN A 5 -35.66 4.48 -31.48
C ASN A 5 -35.07 3.92 -30.18
N TYR A 6 -35.95 3.65 -29.21
CA TYR A 6 -35.71 2.67 -28.15
C TYR A 6 -35.44 1.30 -28.80
N ASN A 7 -34.20 0.80 -28.74
CA ASN A 7 -33.85 -0.51 -29.27
C ASN A 7 -33.91 -1.58 -28.16
N PRO A 8 -34.91 -2.47 -28.15
CA PRO A 8 -35.05 -3.50 -27.10
C PRO A 8 -33.97 -4.59 -27.13
N GLU A 9 -33.27 -4.79 -28.25
CA GLU A 9 -32.24 -5.84 -28.38
C GLU A 9 -31.06 -5.66 -27.39
N ASN A 10 -30.76 -4.43 -27.01
CA ASN A 10 -29.71 -4.12 -26.03
C ASN A 10 -30.05 -4.61 -24.61
N ASN A 11 -31.33 -4.84 -24.29
CA ASN A 11 -31.73 -5.46 -23.03
C ASN A 11 -31.72 -6.99 -23.10
N ALA A 12 -32.00 -7.59 -24.27
CA ALA A 12 -32.01 -9.05 -24.43
C ALA A 12 -30.65 -9.71 -24.11
N LYS A 13 -29.54 -9.01 -24.35
CA LYS A 13 -28.17 -9.47 -24.02
C LYS A 13 -27.85 -9.47 -22.51
N ARG A 14 -28.67 -8.85 -21.65
CA ARG A 14 -28.34 -8.66 -20.21
C ARG A 14 -28.59 -9.87 -19.32
N ALA A 15 -29.30 -10.90 -19.80
CA ALA A 15 -29.59 -12.11 -19.01
C ALA A 15 -28.33 -12.87 -18.53
N ASN A 16 -27.18 -12.68 -19.21
CA ASN A 16 -25.88 -13.27 -18.88
C ASN A 16 -24.79 -12.20 -18.64
N SER A 17 -25.15 -10.96 -18.27
CA SER A 17 -24.14 -9.96 -17.90
C SER A 17 -23.44 -10.34 -16.59
N PRO A 18 -22.11 -10.21 -16.47
CA PRO A 18 -21.42 -10.42 -15.20
C PRO A 18 -21.85 -9.36 -14.15
N PRO A 19 -21.76 -9.67 -12.84
CA PRO A 19 -22.06 -8.74 -11.77
C PRO A 19 -21.24 -7.43 -11.86
N ASN A 20 -21.78 -6.33 -11.33
CA ASN A 20 -21.09 -5.02 -11.36
C ASN A 20 -19.72 -5.12 -10.64
N GLU A 21 -18.62 -5.04 -11.40
CA GLU A 21 -17.23 -5.18 -10.91
C GLU A 21 -16.82 -3.92 -10.12
N LEU A 22 -16.92 -3.97 -8.79
CA LEU A 22 -16.36 -2.94 -7.91
C LEU A 22 -14.83 -3.11 -7.88
N PHE A 23 -14.09 -2.20 -8.51
CA PHE A 23 -12.62 -2.23 -8.54
C PHE A 23 -12.01 -1.40 -7.41
N LEU A 24 -12.66 -0.28 -7.04
CA LEU A 24 -12.14 0.68 -6.07
C LEU A 24 -13.24 1.14 -5.11
N LEU A 25 -12.98 1.06 -3.82
CA LEU A 25 -13.83 1.65 -2.78
C LEU A 25 -13.05 2.71 -2.01
N ALA A 26 -13.58 3.93 -1.89
CA ALA A 26 -13.05 4.93 -0.96
C ALA A 26 -13.92 4.96 0.30
N ILE A 27 -13.33 4.80 1.47
CA ILE A 27 -14.02 4.92 2.76
C ILE A 27 -13.52 6.19 3.44
N ASN A 28 -14.35 7.23 3.52
CA ASN A 28 -14.04 8.38 4.37
C ASN A 28 -14.35 8.00 5.82
N LEU A 29 -13.34 7.60 6.59
CA LEU A 29 -13.48 7.03 7.93
C LEU A 29 -13.88 8.01 9.04
N THR A 30 -13.76 9.32 8.82
CA THR A 30 -14.04 10.36 9.83
C THR A 30 -14.22 11.73 9.17
N ARG A 31 -15.00 12.64 9.79
CA ARG A 31 -15.07 14.06 9.40
C ARG A 31 -13.91 14.89 9.96
N ARG A 32 -13.15 14.36 10.93
CA ARG A 32 -12.04 15.07 11.57
C ARG A 32 -10.88 15.30 10.60
N CYS A 33 -10.30 16.49 10.61
CA CYS A 33 -9.01 16.77 10.00
C CYS A 33 -8.16 17.70 10.89
N ASN A 34 -6.85 17.51 10.87
CA ASN A 34 -5.83 18.36 11.49
C ASN A 34 -5.36 19.50 10.57
N LEU A 35 -5.96 19.61 9.38
CA LEU A 35 -5.75 20.66 8.38
C LEU A 35 -7.08 21.32 7.99
N ASN A 36 -7.01 22.51 7.41
CA ASN A 36 -8.19 23.27 6.97
C ASN A 36 -8.09 23.67 5.48
N CYS A 37 -7.76 22.69 4.61
CA CYS A 37 -7.45 22.93 3.20
C CYS A 37 -8.59 23.68 2.48
N SER A 38 -8.23 24.64 1.62
CA SER A 38 -9.20 25.49 0.89
C SER A 38 -10.08 24.68 -0.06
N HIS A 39 -9.52 23.65 -0.71
CA HIS A 39 -10.21 22.84 -1.73
C HIS A 39 -10.99 21.63 -1.17
N CYS A 40 -11.21 21.54 0.14
CA CYS A 40 -11.69 20.30 0.78
C CYS A 40 -13.15 19.95 0.40
N TYR A 41 -13.33 18.90 -0.41
CA TYR A 41 -14.64 18.41 -0.85
C TYR A 41 -15.55 17.93 0.30
N LEU A 42 -14.96 17.44 1.40
CA LEU A 42 -15.68 16.85 2.53
C LEU A 42 -16.18 17.91 3.53
N ASP A 43 -15.69 19.15 3.42
CA ASP A 43 -15.66 20.13 4.52
C ASP A 43 -15.27 19.46 5.86
N ALA A 44 -14.10 18.82 5.87
CA ALA A 44 -13.58 18.15 7.05
C ALA A 44 -13.18 19.17 8.12
N LYS A 45 -13.65 18.99 9.35
CA LYS A 45 -13.56 20.00 10.43
C LYS A 45 -12.52 19.62 11.47
N THR A 46 -11.88 20.63 12.07
CA THR A 46 -10.90 20.47 13.15
C THR A 46 -11.61 20.22 14.49
N LEU A 47 -12.27 19.06 14.60
CA LEU A 47 -13.02 18.64 15.78
C LEU A 47 -12.13 17.83 16.73
N GLN A 48 -12.28 18.05 18.04
CA GLN A 48 -11.58 17.26 19.08
C GLN A 48 -12.11 15.82 19.21
N HIS A 49 -13.35 15.60 18.77
CA HIS A 49 -14.05 14.31 18.78
C HIS A 49 -14.59 14.00 17.37
N GLY A 50 -14.98 12.74 17.12
CA GLY A 50 -15.63 12.38 15.85
C GLY A 50 -16.94 13.14 15.65
N GLY A 51 -17.38 13.27 14.41
CA GLY A 51 -18.74 13.71 14.12
C GLY A 51 -19.77 12.75 14.72
N GLU A 52 -20.93 13.30 15.10
CA GLU A 52 -22.07 12.48 15.53
C GLU A 52 -22.46 11.52 14.39
N GLY A 53 -22.58 10.23 14.70
CA GLY A 53 -22.89 9.22 13.71
C GLY A 53 -21.73 8.77 12.81
N GLU A 54 -20.45 9.04 13.13
CA GLU A 54 -19.34 8.36 12.43
C GLU A 54 -19.47 6.82 12.52
N LEU A 55 -19.07 6.08 11.47
CA LEU A 55 -19.07 4.62 11.45
C LEU A 55 -18.12 4.05 12.51
N SER A 56 -18.64 3.21 13.40
CA SER A 56 -17.86 2.46 14.38
C SER A 56 -16.89 1.48 13.71
N THR A 57 -15.90 0.99 14.47
CA THR A 57 -14.94 -0.01 13.99
C THR A 57 -15.63 -1.29 13.49
N ALA A 58 -16.72 -1.71 14.15
CA ALA A 58 -17.51 -2.88 13.75
C ALA A 58 -18.24 -2.68 12.41
N GLU A 59 -18.87 -1.53 12.20
CA GLU A 59 -19.59 -1.23 10.94
C GLU A 59 -18.63 -1.11 9.74
N VAL A 60 -17.43 -0.55 9.93
CA VAL A 60 -16.41 -0.54 8.87
C VAL A 60 -15.88 -1.94 8.59
N LYS A 61 -15.76 -2.82 9.60
CA LYS A 61 -15.41 -4.24 9.38
C LYS A 61 -16.48 -4.97 8.57
N GLN A 62 -17.75 -4.85 8.94
CA GLN A 62 -18.89 -5.45 8.21
C GLN A 62 -18.97 -4.98 6.74
N LEU A 63 -18.60 -3.73 6.47
CA LEU A 63 -18.44 -3.22 5.11
C LEU A 63 -17.27 -3.91 4.36
N LEU A 64 -16.11 -4.08 5.01
CA LEU A 64 -14.97 -4.78 4.44
C LEU A 64 -15.28 -6.26 4.17
N ASP A 65 -16.04 -6.92 5.06
CA ASP A 65 -16.56 -8.27 4.88
C ASP A 65 -17.45 -8.34 3.63
N SER A 66 -18.46 -7.47 3.54
CA SER A 66 -19.39 -7.37 2.39
C SER A 66 -18.67 -7.19 1.04
N VAL A 67 -17.53 -6.47 1.04
CA VAL A 67 -16.70 -6.26 -0.16
C VAL A 67 -15.86 -7.50 -0.47
N ALA A 68 -15.25 -8.13 0.55
CA ALA A 68 -14.40 -9.30 0.39
C ALA A 68 -15.16 -10.59 0.04
N GLU A 69 -16.43 -10.69 0.42
CA GLU A 69 -17.37 -11.72 -0.06
C GLU A 69 -17.59 -11.65 -1.57
N ARG A 70 -17.62 -10.43 -2.14
CA ARG A 70 -17.79 -10.21 -3.57
C ARG A 70 -16.49 -10.33 -4.36
N SER A 71 -15.41 -9.71 -3.89
CA SER A 71 -14.09 -9.77 -4.52
C SER A 71 -12.97 -9.26 -3.59
N ASN A 72 -11.95 -10.09 -3.40
CA ASN A 72 -10.70 -9.68 -2.75
C ASN A 72 -9.77 -8.86 -3.68
N ASP A 73 -10.04 -8.79 -4.98
CA ASP A 73 -9.28 -7.93 -5.91
C ASP A 73 -9.70 -6.44 -5.82
N THR A 74 -10.69 -6.11 -4.98
CA THR A 74 -11.10 -4.73 -4.70
C THR A 74 -10.00 -3.97 -3.96
N MET A 75 -9.56 -2.83 -4.51
CA MET A 75 -8.71 -1.89 -3.79
C MET A 75 -9.55 -1.01 -2.86
N VAL A 76 -9.21 -0.96 -1.57
CA VAL A 76 -9.90 -0.13 -0.59
C VAL A 76 -8.99 0.98 -0.11
N VAL A 77 -9.39 2.22 -0.39
CA VAL A 77 -8.70 3.44 0.06
C VAL A 77 -9.32 3.91 1.36
N LEU A 78 -8.61 3.70 2.46
CA LEU A 78 -8.92 4.24 3.78
C LEU A 78 -8.51 5.72 3.81
N THR A 79 -9.48 6.61 3.92
CA THR A 79 -9.28 8.07 3.90
C THR A 79 -10.27 8.74 4.87
N GLY A 80 -10.60 10.02 4.73
CA GLY A 80 -11.43 10.76 5.68
C GLY A 80 -11.31 12.27 5.45
N GLY A 81 -11.45 13.04 6.53
CA GLY A 81 -10.71 14.30 6.64
C GLY A 81 -9.22 14.00 6.75
N GLU A 82 -8.81 13.35 7.84
CA GLU A 82 -7.50 12.72 7.99
C GLU A 82 -7.62 11.35 8.69
N PRO A 83 -7.36 10.21 8.00
CA PRO A 83 -7.49 8.89 8.60
C PRO A 83 -6.53 8.65 9.78
N LEU A 84 -5.34 9.26 9.81
CA LEU A 84 -4.35 9.10 10.90
C LEU A 84 -4.86 9.62 12.27
N LEU A 85 -6.01 10.31 12.30
CA LEU A 85 -6.73 10.71 13.52
C LEU A 85 -7.65 9.61 14.10
N ARG A 86 -7.92 8.53 13.38
CA ARG A 86 -8.56 7.32 13.96
C ARG A 86 -7.54 6.52 14.76
N ARG A 87 -8.00 5.96 15.89
CA ARG A 87 -7.18 5.13 16.80
C ARG A 87 -7.17 3.66 16.37
N ASP A 88 -8.15 3.28 15.58
CA ASP A 88 -8.43 1.96 15.02
C ASP A 88 -8.03 1.85 13.55
N LEU A 89 -7.29 2.81 12.98
CA LEU A 89 -6.88 2.77 11.56
C LEU A 89 -6.04 1.52 11.25
N GLU A 90 -5.01 1.25 12.05
CA GLU A 90 -4.19 0.04 11.91
C GLU A 90 -5.00 -1.25 12.15
N GLU A 91 -6.05 -1.22 12.98
CA GLU A 91 -6.94 -2.37 13.19
C GLU A 91 -7.81 -2.64 11.96
N LEU A 92 -8.38 -1.58 11.36
CA LEU A 92 -9.19 -1.65 10.14
C LEU A 92 -8.34 -2.05 8.92
N ALA A 93 -7.11 -1.55 8.83
CA ALA A 93 -6.17 -1.94 7.79
C ALA A 93 -5.78 -3.42 7.90
N ALA A 94 -5.39 -3.87 9.10
CA ALA A 94 -5.05 -5.28 9.35
C ALA A 94 -6.25 -6.20 9.08
N TYR A 95 -7.46 -5.78 9.43
CA TYR A 95 -8.68 -6.54 9.16
C TYR A 95 -8.94 -6.67 7.65
N GLY A 96 -8.98 -5.56 6.92
CA GLY A 96 -9.17 -5.57 5.46
C GLY A 96 -8.07 -6.35 4.73
N SER A 97 -6.81 -6.22 5.15
CA SER A 97 -5.69 -7.02 4.62
C SER A 97 -5.84 -8.51 4.92
N SER A 98 -6.40 -8.91 6.08
CA SER A 98 -6.63 -10.31 6.43
C SER A 98 -7.72 -10.98 5.59
N LEU A 99 -8.70 -10.20 5.10
CA LEU A 99 -9.68 -10.64 4.10
C LEU A 99 -9.09 -10.79 2.69
N GLY A 100 -7.86 -10.30 2.48
CA GLY A 100 -7.14 -10.30 1.21
C GLY A 100 -7.38 -9.07 0.32
N LEU A 101 -8.03 -8.02 0.84
CA LEU A 101 -8.29 -6.78 0.11
C LEU A 101 -7.01 -5.94 -0.05
N ALA A 102 -6.90 -5.21 -1.15
CA ALA A 102 -5.75 -4.32 -1.38
C ALA A 102 -5.93 -2.98 -0.64
N ILE A 103 -5.42 -2.90 0.60
CA ILE A 103 -5.57 -1.73 1.48
C ILE A 103 -4.54 -0.64 1.16
N VAL A 104 -5.01 0.58 0.95
CA VAL A 104 -4.22 1.80 0.71
C VAL A 104 -4.72 2.91 1.63
N VAL A 105 -3.84 3.77 2.15
CA VAL A 105 -4.25 4.91 3.00
C VAL A 105 -4.05 6.23 2.26
N GLY A 106 -5.07 7.09 2.22
CA GLY A 106 -4.99 8.45 1.65
C GLY A 106 -5.00 9.51 2.75
N THR A 107 -3.85 10.17 2.95
CA THR A 107 -3.54 11.06 4.09
C THR A 107 -2.87 12.36 3.64
N ASN A 108 -2.99 13.41 4.44
CA ASN A 108 -2.21 14.64 4.26
C ASN A 108 -0.73 14.49 4.61
N GLY A 109 -0.31 13.40 5.25
CA GLY A 109 1.09 13.06 5.46
C GLY A 109 1.74 13.64 6.72
N ILE A 110 1.22 14.72 7.32
CA ILE A 110 1.91 15.44 8.40
C ILE A 110 2.01 14.69 9.74
N MET A 111 1.40 13.49 9.83
CA MET A 111 1.46 12.57 10.96
C MET A 111 2.17 11.25 10.64
N LEU A 112 2.76 11.13 9.44
CA LEU A 112 3.62 10.01 9.09
C LEU A 112 4.99 10.21 9.75
N THR A 113 5.33 9.29 10.64
CA THR A 113 6.64 9.15 11.28
C THR A 113 7.09 7.72 11.08
N ASP A 114 8.38 7.38 11.19
CA ASP A 114 8.86 6.01 10.96
C ASP A 114 8.07 4.96 11.76
N ALA A 115 7.75 5.27 13.02
CA ALA A 115 6.94 4.41 13.88
C ALA A 115 5.50 4.21 13.36
N ARG A 116 4.88 5.22 12.73
CA ARG A 116 3.54 5.14 12.15
C ARG A 116 3.55 4.48 10.77
N VAL A 117 4.54 4.79 9.93
CA VAL A 117 4.73 4.12 8.64
C VAL A 117 4.96 2.62 8.87
N LYS A 118 5.79 2.28 9.87
CA LYS A 118 5.99 0.90 10.28
C LYS A 118 4.73 0.24 10.82
N SER A 119 3.93 0.89 11.68
CA SER A 119 2.66 0.29 12.15
C SER A 119 1.65 0.08 11.01
N LEU A 120 1.65 0.93 9.99
CA LEU A 120 0.81 0.76 8.79
C LEU A 120 1.32 -0.39 7.89
N LYS A 121 2.64 -0.51 7.67
CA LYS A 121 3.26 -1.64 6.93
C LYS A 121 3.03 -2.98 7.67
N GLU A 122 3.19 -3.00 8.99
CA GLU A 122 2.86 -4.15 9.84
C GLU A 122 1.35 -4.49 9.86
N ALA A 123 0.48 -3.53 9.57
CA ALA A 123 -0.96 -3.71 9.39
C ALA A 123 -1.38 -4.06 7.95
N GLY A 124 -0.44 -4.40 7.06
CA GLY A 124 -0.75 -4.84 5.69
C GLY A 124 -1.18 -3.74 4.72
N VAL A 125 -0.93 -2.46 5.04
CA VAL A 125 -1.13 -1.36 4.08
C VAL A 125 -0.12 -1.51 2.95
N LEU A 126 -0.61 -1.57 1.71
CA LEU A 126 0.21 -1.76 0.50
C LEU A 126 0.86 -0.47 0.00
N GLY A 127 0.35 0.69 0.41
CA GLY A 127 0.97 1.97 0.14
C GLY A 127 0.17 3.19 0.61
N ILE A 128 0.81 4.36 0.54
CA ILE A 128 0.28 5.63 1.05
C ILE A 128 0.10 6.66 -0.08
N GLY A 129 -1.10 7.24 -0.18
CA GLY A 129 -1.33 8.48 -0.91
C GLY A 129 -1.00 9.67 -0.03
N ILE A 130 0.08 10.38 -0.35
CA ILE A 130 0.56 11.57 0.36
C ILE A 130 0.19 12.82 -0.45
N SER A 131 -0.35 13.81 0.23
CA SER A 131 -1.02 14.96 -0.37
C SER A 131 -0.09 16.19 -0.41
N LEU A 132 0.46 16.51 -1.59
CA LEU A 132 1.42 17.61 -1.79
C LEU A 132 0.99 18.47 -2.99
N ASP A 133 0.48 19.68 -2.71
CA ASP A 133 -0.08 20.58 -3.72
C ASP A 133 0.87 21.68 -4.22
N SER A 134 2.10 21.77 -3.72
CA SER A 134 3.05 22.81 -4.11
C SER A 134 4.47 22.46 -3.67
N LEU A 135 5.45 22.91 -4.43
CA LEU A 135 6.87 22.90 -4.12
C LEU A 135 7.32 24.18 -3.38
N ASP A 136 6.56 25.28 -3.47
CA ASP A 136 6.67 26.39 -2.52
C ASP A 136 6.01 25.99 -1.18
N PRO A 137 6.75 26.02 -0.06
CA PRO A 137 6.19 25.77 1.26
C PRO A 137 5.08 26.76 1.65
N ASN A 138 5.18 28.02 1.23
CA ASN A 138 4.24 29.07 1.64
C ASN A 138 2.86 28.85 1.01
N PHE A 139 2.81 28.66 -0.32
CA PHE A 139 1.57 28.30 -1.02
C PHE A 139 0.99 27.00 -0.48
N HIS A 140 1.82 25.97 -0.24
CA HIS A 140 1.33 24.69 0.30
C HIS A 140 0.68 24.86 1.67
N ASP A 141 1.37 25.51 2.62
CA ASP A 141 0.87 25.73 3.98
C ASP A 141 -0.38 26.62 4.02
N GLN A 142 -0.46 27.63 3.14
CA GLN A 142 -1.65 28.46 3.00
C GLN A 142 -2.83 27.66 2.43
N PHE A 143 -2.61 26.89 1.36
CA PHE A 143 -3.66 26.11 0.69
C PHE A 143 -4.14 24.90 1.50
N ARG A 144 -3.27 24.35 2.38
CA ARG A 144 -3.59 23.33 3.38
C ARG A 144 -4.10 23.91 4.71
N GLY A 145 -3.89 25.20 4.95
CA GLY A 145 -4.39 25.92 6.13
C GLY A 145 -3.65 25.58 7.43
N ALA A 146 -2.35 25.25 7.36
CA ALA A 146 -1.51 25.03 8.56
C ALA A 146 -0.02 25.29 8.29
N PRO A 147 0.66 26.15 9.08
CA PRO A 147 2.10 26.36 8.97
C PRO A 147 2.96 25.12 9.29
N GLY A 148 4.04 24.97 8.53
CA GLY A 148 4.93 23.83 8.55
C GLY A 148 4.24 22.53 8.15
N SER A 149 3.19 22.56 7.33
CA SER A 149 2.57 21.34 6.79
C SER A 149 3.44 20.73 5.69
N TRP A 150 4.02 21.55 4.81
CA TRP A 150 4.91 21.12 3.72
C TRP A 150 6.10 20.31 4.22
N GLU A 151 6.82 20.85 5.22
CA GLU A 151 7.99 20.21 5.85
C GLU A 151 7.61 18.84 6.45
N LYS A 152 6.49 18.77 7.17
CA LYS A 152 5.99 17.53 7.79
C LYS A 152 5.50 16.52 6.73
N THR A 153 4.93 17.00 5.63
CA THR A 153 4.53 16.17 4.48
C THR A 153 5.76 15.54 3.81
N LEU A 154 6.85 16.29 3.63
CA LEU A 154 8.10 15.75 3.09
C LEU A 154 8.78 14.78 4.08
N ALA A 155 8.84 15.12 5.36
CA ALA A 155 9.31 14.18 6.40
C ALA A 155 8.48 12.89 6.43
N GLY A 156 7.18 12.97 6.11
CA GLY A 156 6.30 11.81 5.92
C GLY A 156 6.63 10.97 4.70
N MET A 157 7.07 11.58 3.58
CA MET A 157 7.60 10.87 2.41
C MET A 157 8.91 10.16 2.75
N ASP A 158 9.80 10.80 3.49
CA ASP A 158 11.05 10.19 3.95
C ASP A 158 10.81 9.06 4.95
N ALA A 159 9.85 9.18 5.87
CA ALA A 159 9.43 8.07 6.72
C ALA A 159 8.91 6.87 5.89
N CYS A 160 8.15 7.12 4.82
CA CYS A 160 7.73 6.08 3.86
C CYS A 160 8.93 5.42 3.15
N ARG A 161 9.90 6.23 2.71
CA ARG A 161 11.15 5.78 2.09
C ARG A 161 11.98 4.90 3.03
N ASN A 162 12.25 5.38 4.24
CA ASN A 162 13.09 4.73 5.27
C ASN A 162 12.57 3.37 5.76
N ASN A 163 11.26 3.14 5.66
CA ASN A 163 10.60 1.91 6.10
C ASN A 163 10.10 1.09 4.89
N GLU A 164 10.48 1.48 3.66
CA GLU A 164 10.11 0.87 2.38
C GLU A 164 8.60 0.58 2.26
N LEU A 165 7.77 1.58 2.58
CA LEU A 165 6.34 1.56 2.32
C LEU A 165 6.06 2.38 1.06
N PRO A 166 5.65 1.78 -0.07
CA PRO A 166 5.44 2.49 -1.32
C PRO A 166 4.47 3.67 -1.16
N PHE A 167 4.81 4.81 -1.76
CA PHE A 167 3.97 6.00 -1.71
C PHE A 167 3.78 6.64 -3.09
N GLN A 168 2.69 7.41 -3.19
CA GLN A 168 2.26 8.13 -4.38
C GLN A 168 1.94 9.58 -3.98
N ILE A 169 2.25 10.54 -4.85
CA ILE A 169 1.90 11.94 -4.63
C ILE A 169 0.49 12.22 -5.16
N HIS A 170 -0.29 12.97 -4.39
CA HIS A 170 -1.61 13.51 -4.75
C HIS A 170 -1.47 15.03 -4.82
N PHE A 171 -1.54 15.60 -6.02
CA PHE A 171 -1.38 17.03 -6.32
C PHE A 171 -2.71 17.60 -6.84
N SER A 172 -3.34 18.50 -6.07
CA SER A 172 -4.54 19.23 -6.53
C SER A 172 -4.12 20.44 -7.38
N ILE A 173 -4.42 20.41 -8.68
CA ILE A 173 -4.11 21.51 -9.60
C ILE A 173 -5.19 22.60 -9.55
N THR A 174 -4.74 23.85 -9.49
CA THR A 174 -5.52 25.08 -9.33
C THR A 174 -4.87 26.21 -10.12
N ASP A 175 -5.54 27.36 -10.28
CA ASP A 175 -4.97 28.50 -11.03
C ASP A 175 -3.66 29.04 -10.42
N GLY A 176 -3.47 28.91 -9.11
CA GLY A 176 -2.28 29.40 -8.39
C GLY A 176 -1.04 28.50 -8.42
N ASN A 177 -1.17 27.21 -8.78
CA ASN A 177 -0.06 26.24 -8.79
C ASN A 177 0.09 25.46 -10.12
N ALA A 178 -0.75 25.71 -11.12
CA ALA A 178 -0.72 24.96 -12.38
C ALA A 178 0.60 25.06 -13.17
N ASP A 179 1.38 26.12 -12.98
CA ASP A 179 2.69 26.28 -13.63
C ASP A 179 3.78 25.39 -12.99
N GLU A 180 3.57 24.90 -11.76
CA GLU A 180 4.46 23.95 -11.10
C GLU A 180 4.35 22.53 -11.66
N LEU A 181 3.34 22.23 -12.48
CA LEU A 181 3.01 20.88 -12.95
C LEU A 181 4.22 20.05 -13.41
N GLU A 182 5.09 20.63 -14.24
CA GLU A 182 6.28 19.94 -14.77
C GLU A 182 7.38 19.74 -13.71
N SER A 183 7.49 20.69 -12.78
CA SER A 183 8.38 20.61 -11.61
C SER A 183 7.88 19.56 -10.63
N MET A 184 6.58 19.50 -10.35
CA MET A 184 5.92 18.50 -9.48
C MET A 184 6.07 17.08 -10.04
N ILE A 185 5.91 16.90 -11.36
CA ILE A 185 6.21 15.63 -12.04
C ILE A 185 7.67 15.21 -11.82
N SER A 186 8.61 16.13 -12.02
CA SER A 186 10.04 15.87 -11.89
C SER A 186 10.45 15.62 -10.42
N PHE A 187 9.84 16.34 -9.49
CA PHE A 187 9.98 16.17 -8.05
C PHE A 187 9.47 14.79 -7.59
N THR A 188 8.29 14.37 -8.05
CA THR A 188 7.69 13.07 -7.73
C THR A 188 8.64 11.91 -8.07
N LYS A 189 9.30 11.98 -9.23
CA LYS A 189 10.35 11.02 -9.60
C LYS A 189 11.55 11.09 -8.65
N SER A 190 12.05 12.29 -8.33
CA SER A 190 13.23 12.48 -7.48
C SER A 190 13.06 11.96 -6.05
N VAL A 191 11.84 11.99 -5.49
CA VAL A 191 11.56 11.45 -4.15
C VAL A 191 11.28 9.94 -4.12
N GLY A 192 11.27 9.25 -5.27
CA GLY A 192 11.01 7.81 -5.35
C GLY A 192 9.53 7.41 -5.22
N ALA A 193 8.61 8.37 -5.33
CA ALA A 193 7.18 8.09 -5.37
C ALA A 193 6.82 7.34 -6.65
N HIS A 194 6.06 6.25 -6.53
CA HIS A 194 5.79 5.33 -7.64
C HIS A 194 4.71 5.84 -8.60
N LEU A 195 3.93 6.83 -8.19
CA LEU A 195 2.76 7.32 -8.93
C LEU A 195 2.48 8.79 -8.57
N LEU A 196 2.05 9.57 -9.56
CA LEU A 196 1.48 10.91 -9.39
C LEU A 196 0.00 10.91 -9.79
N ASN A 197 -0.90 11.18 -8.83
CA ASN A 197 -2.30 11.51 -9.12
C ASN A 197 -2.44 13.03 -9.17
N ILE A 198 -2.88 13.55 -10.31
CA ILE A 198 -3.12 14.99 -10.53
C ILE A 198 -4.63 15.21 -10.48
N PHE A 199 -5.12 15.83 -9.42
CA PHE A 199 -6.54 16.07 -9.20
C PHE A 199 -6.92 17.43 -9.77
N PHE A 200 -7.65 17.41 -10.89
CA PHE A 200 -8.29 18.61 -11.42
C PHE A 200 -9.49 18.97 -10.54
N LEU A 201 -9.49 20.18 -10.00
CA LEU A 201 -10.43 20.63 -8.98
C LEU A 201 -11.88 20.55 -9.47
N ILE A 202 -12.79 20.01 -8.66
CA ILE A 202 -14.22 20.30 -8.79
C ILE A 202 -14.57 21.25 -7.65
N CYS A 203 -15.13 22.41 -7.96
CA CYS A 203 -15.44 23.45 -6.96
C CYS A 203 -16.66 23.05 -6.11
N THR A 204 -16.45 22.20 -5.10
CA THR A 204 -17.46 21.79 -4.11
C THR A 204 -16.87 21.77 -2.69
N GLY A 205 -17.73 21.67 -1.68
CA GLY A 205 -17.31 21.79 -0.28
C GLY A 205 -16.69 23.16 -0.03
N ARG A 206 -15.53 23.24 0.62
CA ARG A 206 -14.82 24.51 0.78
C ARG A 206 -14.27 25.08 -0.55
N GLY A 207 -14.10 24.22 -1.56
CA GLY A 207 -13.63 24.59 -2.89
C GLY A 207 -14.67 25.33 -3.75
N GLU A 208 -15.94 25.43 -3.32
CA GLU A 208 -17.05 26.06 -4.07
C GLU A 208 -16.72 27.46 -4.62
N LYS A 209 -15.95 28.25 -3.85
CA LYS A 209 -15.63 29.66 -4.17
C LYS A 209 -14.21 29.87 -4.69
N MET A 210 -13.53 28.80 -5.10
CA MET A 210 -12.18 28.87 -5.66
C MET A 210 -12.18 29.10 -7.17
N SER A 211 -11.11 29.71 -7.67
CA SER A 211 -10.76 29.69 -9.10
C SER A 211 -10.13 28.35 -9.48
N ASP A 212 -10.87 27.55 -10.24
CA ASP A 212 -10.29 26.46 -11.05
C ASP A 212 -9.56 27.06 -12.27
N ILE A 213 -8.67 26.29 -12.89
CA ILE A 213 -7.96 26.69 -14.12
C ILE A 213 -8.95 26.90 -15.28
N THR A 214 -8.60 27.76 -16.24
CA THR A 214 -9.42 27.94 -17.45
C THR A 214 -9.48 26.64 -18.29
N PRO A 215 -10.53 26.42 -19.11
CA PRO A 215 -10.59 25.27 -20.02
C PRO A 215 -9.38 25.15 -20.96
N GLN A 216 -8.72 26.27 -21.28
CA GLN A 216 -7.48 26.32 -22.04
C GLN A 216 -6.27 25.82 -21.22
N ARG A 217 -6.02 26.36 -20.02
CA ARG A 217 -4.98 25.83 -19.10
C ARG A 217 -5.23 24.36 -18.76
N TYR A 218 -6.49 23.92 -18.73
CA TYR A 218 -6.90 22.53 -18.53
C TYR A 218 -6.46 21.62 -19.69
N GLU A 219 -6.73 22.02 -20.93
CA GLU A 219 -6.29 21.35 -22.16
C GLU A 219 -4.75 21.27 -22.22
N GLU A 220 -4.08 22.40 -21.92
CA GLU A 220 -2.61 22.50 -21.87
C GLU A 220 -2.00 21.58 -20.81
N ALA A 221 -2.53 21.59 -19.58
CA ALA A 221 -2.08 20.73 -18.48
C ALA A 221 -2.23 19.25 -18.83
N LEU A 222 -3.33 18.84 -19.48
CA LEU A 222 -3.51 17.46 -19.92
C LEU A 222 -2.55 17.05 -21.05
N ASN A 223 -2.22 17.95 -21.96
CA ASN A 223 -1.18 17.72 -22.97
C ASN A 223 0.22 17.60 -22.34
N LYS A 224 0.56 18.45 -21.35
CA LYS A 224 1.79 18.34 -20.54
C LYS A 224 1.87 16.99 -19.81
N ILE A 225 0.76 16.53 -19.22
CA ILE A 225 0.68 15.22 -18.55
C ILE A 225 0.89 14.06 -19.54
N LEU A 226 0.31 14.13 -20.73
CA LEU A 226 0.49 13.11 -21.77
C LEU A 226 1.94 13.04 -22.25
N ALA A 227 2.56 14.20 -22.52
CA ALA A 227 3.97 14.30 -22.88
C ALA A 227 4.88 13.78 -21.77
N ALA A 228 4.59 14.10 -20.51
CA ALA A 228 5.32 13.59 -19.35
C ALA A 228 5.19 12.07 -19.18
N GLN A 229 4.00 11.50 -19.40
CA GLN A 229 3.82 10.05 -19.30
C GLN A 229 4.57 9.28 -20.40
N LYS A 230 4.76 9.89 -21.58
CA LYS A 230 5.68 9.38 -22.62
C LYS A 230 7.15 9.49 -22.21
N LYS A 231 7.53 10.61 -21.58
CA LYS A 231 8.91 10.93 -21.17
C LYS A 231 9.41 10.09 -19.99
N TYR A 232 8.51 9.72 -19.08
CA TYR A 232 8.80 8.97 -17.85
C TYR A 232 7.94 7.69 -17.79
N PRO A 233 8.18 6.68 -18.64
CA PRO A 233 7.38 5.45 -18.68
C PRO A 233 7.48 4.59 -17.40
N GLU A 234 8.47 4.87 -16.54
CA GLU A 234 8.65 4.28 -15.21
C GLU A 234 7.77 4.92 -14.13
N LEU A 235 7.38 6.19 -14.30
CA LEU A 235 6.50 6.91 -13.37
C LEU A 235 5.06 6.83 -13.88
N MET A 236 4.14 6.36 -13.04
CA MET A 236 2.72 6.33 -13.41
C MET A 236 2.09 7.72 -13.14
N ILE A 237 1.70 8.44 -14.19
CA ILE A 237 1.11 9.78 -14.10
C ILE A 237 -0.37 9.71 -14.50
N ARG A 238 -1.27 10.06 -13.59
CA ARG A 238 -2.72 9.88 -13.75
C ARG A 238 -3.48 11.19 -13.49
N ALA A 239 -4.06 11.75 -14.55
CA ALA A 239 -5.08 12.80 -14.44
C ALA A 239 -6.36 12.24 -13.78
N ARG A 240 -6.85 12.90 -12.74
CA ARG A 240 -8.05 12.56 -11.95
C ARG A 240 -9.08 13.66 -12.09
N CYS A 241 -10.36 13.29 -12.04
CA CYS A 241 -11.50 14.17 -12.36
C CYS A 241 -11.51 14.76 -13.79
N ALA A 242 -10.59 14.31 -14.66
CA ALA A 242 -10.41 14.83 -16.02
C ALA A 242 -10.51 13.74 -17.12
N PRO A 243 -11.73 13.25 -17.45
CA PRO A 243 -11.91 12.26 -18.52
C PRO A 243 -11.44 12.75 -19.90
N HIS A 244 -11.32 14.07 -20.10
CA HIS A 244 -10.74 14.70 -21.30
C HIS A 244 -9.34 14.17 -21.65
N TYR A 245 -8.59 13.65 -20.67
CA TYR A 245 -7.31 12.98 -20.90
C TYR A 245 -7.41 11.83 -21.90
N LYS A 246 -8.52 11.08 -21.91
CA LYS A 246 -8.77 9.98 -22.85
C LYS A 246 -8.94 10.47 -24.30
N ARG A 247 -9.67 11.58 -24.48
CA ARG A 247 -9.80 12.25 -25.78
C ARG A 247 -8.43 12.74 -26.27
N ILE A 248 -7.70 13.47 -25.43
CA ILE A 248 -6.40 14.06 -25.82
C ILE A 248 -5.39 12.97 -26.18
N ALA A 249 -5.34 11.87 -25.40
CA ALA A 249 -4.52 10.70 -25.74
C ALA A 249 -4.92 10.04 -27.07
N TYR A 250 -6.20 10.07 -27.46
CA TYR A 250 -6.68 9.55 -28.75
C TYR A 250 -6.34 10.47 -29.92
N GLN A 251 -6.46 11.79 -29.73
CA GLN A 251 -6.10 12.77 -30.75
C GLN A 251 -4.59 12.81 -31.03
N ASP A 252 -3.78 12.53 -30.00
CA ASP A 252 -2.32 12.33 -30.11
C ASP A 252 -1.97 10.99 -30.76
N ASN A 253 -2.55 9.88 -30.29
CA ASN A 253 -2.30 8.55 -30.82
C ASN A 253 -3.46 7.57 -30.47
N PRO A 254 -4.37 7.27 -31.43
CA PRO A 254 -5.46 6.31 -31.22
C PRO A 254 -4.97 4.93 -30.75
N ALA A 255 -3.75 4.54 -31.13
CA ALA A 255 -3.12 3.27 -30.78
C ALA A 255 -2.27 3.30 -29.50
N SER A 256 -2.32 4.38 -28.70
CA SER A 256 -1.58 4.45 -27.42
C SER A 256 -2.07 3.40 -26.41
N THR A 257 -1.24 3.04 -25.43
CA THR A 257 -1.68 2.18 -24.30
C THR A 257 -2.70 2.87 -23.38
N ILE A 258 -2.85 4.20 -23.48
CA ILE A 258 -3.83 4.98 -22.70
C ILE A 258 -5.22 4.88 -23.34
N THR A 259 -5.29 4.71 -24.66
CA THR A 259 -6.54 4.61 -25.45
C THR A 259 -6.93 3.16 -25.75
N ARG A 260 -5.95 2.28 -25.94
CA ARG A 260 -6.10 0.82 -26.08
C ARG A 260 -6.19 0.07 -24.75
N ALA A 261 -6.38 0.79 -23.65
CA ALA A 261 -6.73 0.16 -22.40
C ALA A 261 -8.14 -0.46 -22.56
N GLU A 262 -8.25 -1.78 -22.34
CA GLU A 262 -9.53 -2.50 -22.27
C GLU A 262 -10.16 -2.39 -20.86
N GLY A 263 -11.49 -2.59 -20.78
CA GLY A 263 -12.23 -2.67 -19.50
C GLY A 263 -12.36 -1.31 -18.79
N TYR A 264 -12.42 -1.33 -17.45
CA TYR A 264 -12.51 -0.12 -16.63
C TYR A 264 -11.34 0.85 -16.85
N GLU A 265 -10.17 0.34 -17.27
CA GLU A 265 -9.01 1.16 -17.62
C GLU A 265 -9.22 1.93 -18.94
N GLY A 266 -10.18 1.50 -19.78
CA GLY A 266 -10.41 2.00 -21.13
C GLY A 266 -11.41 3.14 -21.25
N GLY A 267 -12.52 3.04 -20.52
CA GLY A 267 -13.57 4.05 -20.50
C GLY A 267 -13.14 5.38 -19.88
N GLY A 268 -14.09 6.33 -19.84
CA GLY A 268 -13.89 7.66 -19.27
C GLY A 268 -13.79 7.67 -17.74
N CYS A 269 -14.86 8.09 -17.05
CA CYS A 269 -14.87 8.13 -15.58
C CYS A 269 -15.31 6.77 -14.99
N ILE A 270 -14.58 6.27 -13.99
CA ILE A 270 -14.94 5.04 -13.26
C ILE A 270 -16.00 5.24 -12.15
N ALA A 271 -16.40 6.49 -11.89
CA ALA A 271 -17.39 6.83 -10.87
C ALA A 271 -18.75 6.17 -11.15
N GLY A 272 -19.31 5.48 -10.16
CA GLY A 272 -20.54 4.71 -10.25
C GLY A 272 -20.47 3.42 -11.09
N THR A 273 -19.47 3.27 -11.97
CA THR A 273 -19.29 2.09 -12.83
C THR A 273 -18.41 1.04 -12.16
N HIS A 274 -17.25 1.45 -11.65
CA HIS A 274 -16.28 0.59 -10.95
C HIS A 274 -15.73 1.21 -9.66
N TYR A 275 -16.23 2.39 -9.27
CA TYR A 275 -15.81 3.15 -8.10
C TYR A 275 -17.01 3.77 -7.36
N CYS A 276 -16.97 3.74 -6.03
CA CYS A 276 -17.85 4.53 -5.18
C CYS A 276 -17.14 4.98 -3.87
N ARG A 277 -17.78 5.89 -3.14
CA ARG A 277 -17.33 6.44 -1.86
C ARG A 277 -18.37 6.19 -0.77
N ILE A 278 -17.91 5.71 0.39
CA ILE A 278 -18.66 5.67 1.65
C ILE A 278 -18.36 6.93 2.46
N THR A 279 -19.40 7.65 2.88
CA THR A 279 -19.29 8.82 3.78
C THR A 279 -19.00 8.37 5.22
N PRO A 280 -18.45 9.26 6.09
CA PRO A 280 -18.22 8.93 7.50
C PRO A 280 -19.46 8.43 8.24
N GLU A 281 -20.66 8.78 7.75
CA GLU A 281 -21.96 8.46 8.33
C GLU A 281 -22.61 7.18 7.72
N GLY A 282 -21.91 6.50 6.80
CA GLY A 282 -22.35 5.25 6.16
C GLY A 282 -23.06 5.40 4.81
N GLY A 283 -23.17 6.62 4.27
CA GLY A 283 -23.81 6.90 3.00
C GLY A 283 -23.00 6.44 1.80
N VAL A 284 -23.65 5.83 0.82
CA VAL A 284 -23.04 5.34 -0.42
C VAL A 284 -23.21 6.40 -1.51
N THR A 285 -22.12 6.86 -2.11
CA THR A 285 -22.13 7.94 -3.11
C THR A 285 -21.27 7.57 -4.32
N ALA A 286 -21.70 7.91 -5.54
CA ALA A 286 -21.00 7.49 -6.75
C ALA A 286 -19.64 8.21 -6.98
N CYS A 287 -19.45 9.39 -6.37
CA CYS A 287 -18.25 10.21 -6.52
C CYS A 287 -18.07 11.12 -5.29
N PRO A 288 -16.84 11.44 -4.84
CA PRO A 288 -16.59 12.43 -3.79
C PRO A 288 -17.24 13.81 -4.02
N TYR A 289 -17.43 14.16 -5.29
CA TYR A 289 -17.96 15.45 -5.75
C TYR A 289 -19.43 15.37 -6.19
N ILE A 290 -20.11 14.24 -5.93
CA ILE A 290 -21.57 14.11 -6.04
C ILE A 290 -22.09 13.94 -4.60
N SER A 291 -22.99 14.82 -4.19
CA SER A 291 -23.55 14.91 -2.83
C SER A 291 -24.55 13.81 -2.53
N GLU A 292 -25.30 13.38 -3.54
CA GLU A 292 -26.43 12.48 -3.44
C GLU A 292 -26.03 11.06 -3.00
N GLU A 293 -26.65 10.59 -1.92
CA GLU A 293 -26.52 9.22 -1.42
C GLU A 293 -27.49 8.28 -2.17
N GLU A 294 -26.94 7.20 -2.74
CA GLU A 294 -27.66 6.10 -3.38
C GLU A 294 -28.35 5.18 -2.36
N GLY A 295 -27.90 5.25 -1.10
CA GLY A 295 -28.33 4.43 0.03
C GLY A 295 -27.39 4.64 1.22
N ASN A 296 -27.63 3.95 2.34
CA ASN A 296 -26.75 4.01 3.50
C ASN A 296 -26.60 2.60 4.10
N ILE A 297 -25.35 2.19 4.39
CA ILE A 297 -25.02 0.81 4.80
C ILE A 297 -25.63 0.37 6.13
N ARG A 298 -26.13 1.31 6.95
CA ARG A 298 -26.89 1.04 8.18
C ARG A 298 -28.36 0.69 7.93
N LYS A 299 -28.86 0.92 6.72
CA LYS A 299 -30.26 0.72 6.33
C LYS A 299 -30.44 -0.45 5.35
N GLN A 300 -29.41 -0.75 4.57
CA GLN A 300 -29.42 -1.78 3.52
C GLN A 300 -28.00 -2.32 3.32
N PRO A 301 -27.79 -3.63 3.03
CA PRO A 301 -26.47 -4.17 2.73
C PRO A 301 -25.76 -3.43 1.59
N PHE A 302 -24.47 -3.15 1.75
CA PHE A 302 -23.69 -2.37 0.79
C PHE A 302 -23.76 -2.93 -0.65
N MET A 303 -23.70 -4.26 -0.78
CA MET A 303 -23.74 -4.92 -2.10
C MET A 303 -25.10 -4.78 -2.79
N GLU A 304 -26.21 -4.71 -2.06
CA GLU A 304 -27.51 -4.40 -2.66
C GLU A 304 -27.56 -2.95 -3.16
N ILE A 305 -27.04 -1.99 -2.40
CA ILE A 305 -26.97 -0.58 -2.82
C ILE A 305 -26.10 -0.44 -4.07
N TRP A 306 -24.99 -1.19 -4.15
CA TRP A 306 -24.09 -1.20 -5.31
C TRP A 306 -24.72 -1.87 -6.55
N ASP A 307 -25.40 -3.02 -6.40
CA ASP A 307 -26.02 -3.73 -7.54
C ASP A 307 -27.41 -3.19 -7.93
N SER A 308 -28.02 -2.35 -7.07
CA SER A 308 -29.41 -1.86 -7.16
C SER A 308 -29.86 -1.49 -8.58
N PRO A 309 -30.74 -2.29 -9.21
CA PRO A 309 -31.42 -1.92 -10.44
C PRO A 309 -32.46 -0.83 -10.13
N SER A 310 -32.30 0.36 -10.72
CA SER A 310 -33.08 1.57 -10.42
C SER A 310 -34.60 1.35 -10.42
N LEU A 311 -35.18 1.39 -9.22
CA LEU A 311 -36.61 1.39 -8.87
C LEU A 311 -36.75 2.16 -7.53
N ASN A 312 -37.78 2.98 -7.26
CA ASN A 312 -38.98 3.33 -8.01
C ASN A 312 -39.26 4.85 -7.94
N ASP A 313 -39.12 5.56 -9.06
CA ASP A 313 -40.22 6.31 -9.69
C ASP A 313 -39.80 6.65 -11.13
N SER A 314 -40.78 6.86 -12.00
CA SER A 314 -40.68 7.34 -13.38
C SER A 314 -39.85 8.62 -13.59
N ASN A 315 -39.54 9.36 -12.51
CA ASN A 315 -38.76 10.61 -12.53
C ASN A 315 -37.41 10.55 -11.79
N ASN A 316 -37.00 9.42 -11.20
CA ASN A 316 -35.77 9.36 -10.39
C ASN A 316 -34.91 8.11 -10.68
N ILE A 317 -33.89 8.30 -11.53
CA ILE A 317 -32.88 7.28 -11.87
C ILE A 317 -31.68 7.47 -10.92
N SER A 318 -31.24 6.39 -10.27
CA SER A 318 -30.08 6.41 -9.37
C SER A 318 -28.79 6.85 -10.09
N ASN A 319 -27.87 7.52 -9.39
CA ASN A 319 -26.62 7.99 -9.99
C ASN A 319 -25.80 6.80 -10.53
N PHE A 320 -25.84 5.63 -9.88
CA PHE A 320 -25.25 4.39 -10.38
C PHE A 320 -25.84 3.95 -11.72
N THR A 321 -27.18 3.87 -11.86
CA THR A 321 -27.78 3.51 -13.16
C THR A 321 -27.44 4.55 -14.22
N ALA A 322 -27.52 5.84 -13.89
CA ALA A 322 -27.24 6.93 -14.79
C ALA A 322 -25.77 6.91 -15.26
N LEU A 323 -24.80 6.69 -14.37
CA LEU A 323 -23.37 6.65 -14.71
C LEU A 323 -22.98 5.36 -15.46
N ARG A 324 -23.66 4.24 -15.19
CA ARG A 324 -23.51 2.98 -15.94
C ARG A 324 -24.18 3.00 -17.33
N ASN A 325 -25.14 3.89 -17.55
CA ASN A 325 -25.92 3.99 -18.80
C ASN A 325 -26.14 5.49 -19.16
N PRO A 326 -25.08 6.25 -19.47
CA PRO A 326 -25.15 7.71 -19.54
C PRO A 326 -25.84 8.23 -20.80
N PHE A 327 -27.02 8.86 -20.62
CA PHE A 327 -27.70 9.64 -21.65
C PHE A 327 -27.22 11.10 -21.60
N LEU A 328 -26.02 11.35 -22.14
CA LEU A 328 -25.34 12.66 -22.09
C LEU A 328 -26.10 13.74 -22.87
N LYS A 329 -26.09 14.97 -22.34
CA LYS A 329 -26.81 16.14 -22.89
C LYS A 329 -25.87 17.21 -23.44
N GLY A 330 -26.39 18.03 -24.36
CA GLY A 330 -25.63 19.07 -25.06
C GLY A 330 -24.45 18.49 -25.84
N LYS A 331 -23.34 19.23 -25.94
CA LYS A 331 -22.19 18.81 -26.75
C LYS A 331 -21.58 17.47 -26.30
N CYS A 332 -21.77 17.05 -25.05
CA CYS A 332 -21.32 15.74 -24.57
C CYS A 332 -22.09 14.57 -25.21
N GLY A 333 -23.38 14.75 -25.56
CA GLY A 333 -24.20 13.74 -26.24
C GLY A 333 -24.03 13.70 -27.76
N GLU A 334 -23.56 14.80 -28.36
CA GLU A 334 -23.25 14.89 -29.79
C GLU A 334 -21.77 14.60 -30.10
N CYS A 335 -20.95 14.36 -29.07
CA CYS A 335 -19.52 14.12 -29.19
C CYS A 335 -19.19 12.73 -29.73
N GLU A 336 -18.28 12.66 -30.69
CA GLU A 336 -17.65 11.42 -31.15
C GLU A 336 -16.93 10.69 -30.01
N TYR A 337 -16.30 11.41 -29.07
CA TYR A 337 -15.61 10.84 -27.91
C TYR A 337 -16.54 10.46 -26.73
N GLN A 338 -17.86 10.42 -26.92
CA GLN A 338 -18.81 10.32 -25.78
C GLN A 338 -18.66 9.05 -24.92
N ILE A 339 -18.22 7.92 -25.50
CA ILE A 339 -18.00 6.67 -24.74
C ILE A 339 -16.57 6.58 -24.20
N LEU A 340 -15.57 6.99 -25.00
CA LEU A 340 -14.16 7.00 -24.58
C LEU A 340 -13.86 8.04 -23.47
N CYS A 341 -14.61 9.13 -23.43
CA CYS A 341 -14.40 10.26 -22.51
C CYS A 341 -15.61 10.56 -21.64
N GLY A 342 -16.78 10.85 -22.23
CA GLY A 342 -18.03 11.23 -21.53
C GLY A 342 -18.02 12.58 -20.80
N GLY A 343 -16.85 13.07 -20.37
CA GLY A 343 -16.71 14.28 -19.55
C GLY A 343 -16.99 14.01 -18.07
N CYS A 344 -16.49 14.85 -17.18
CA CYS A 344 -16.78 14.74 -15.76
C CYS A 344 -18.27 15.06 -15.51
N ARG A 345 -18.96 14.15 -14.81
CA ARG A 345 -20.40 14.27 -14.51
C ARG A 345 -20.67 15.07 -13.23
N ALA A 346 -19.67 15.19 -12.36
CA ALA A 346 -19.72 16.05 -11.17
C ALA A 346 -19.58 17.55 -11.50
N ARG A 347 -18.92 17.93 -12.61
CA ARG A 347 -18.75 19.34 -13.02
C ARG A 347 -20.07 20.07 -13.30
N PRO A 348 -20.96 19.60 -14.20
CA PRO A 348 -22.25 20.28 -14.41
C PRO A 348 -23.09 20.32 -13.13
N LYS A 349 -23.06 19.24 -12.33
CA LYS A 349 -23.78 19.14 -11.06
C LYS A 349 -23.29 20.17 -10.03
N ALA A 350 -21.98 20.40 -9.92
CA ALA A 350 -21.39 21.43 -9.07
C ALA A 350 -21.76 22.87 -9.51
N LEU A 351 -22.14 23.07 -10.78
CA LEU A 351 -22.67 24.33 -11.31
C LEU A 351 -24.20 24.45 -11.19
N GLY A 352 -24.87 23.52 -10.50
CA GLY A 352 -26.33 23.49 -10.36
C GLY A 352 -27.10 22.86 -11.54
N GLY A 353 -26.40 22.25 -12.50
CA GLY A 353 -26.99 21.53 -13.63
C GLY A 353 -27.33 20.06 -13.32
N ASP A 354 -27.78 19.35 -14.34
CA ASP A 354 -28.01 17.90 -14.32
C ASP A 354 -26.66 17.14 -14.32
N LEU A 355 -26.63 15.96 -13.69
CA LEU A 355 -25.52 14.99 -13.76
C LEU A 355 -25.10 14.69 -15.23
N MET A 356 -26.06 14.70 -16.15
CA MET A 356 -25.85 14.38 -17.56
C MET A 356 -25.59 15.61 -18.45
N ASP A 357 -25.61 16.84 -17.92
CA ASP A 357 -25.32 18.04 -18.71
C ASP A 357 -23.85 18.13 -19.17
N THR A 358 -23.56 19.07 -20.05
CA THR A 358 -22.24 19.22 -20.66
C THR A 358 -21.14 19.51 -19.64
N ASP A 359 -19.98 18.85 -19.77
CA ASP A 359 -18.76 19.27 -19.08
C ASP A 359 -18.23 20.58 -19.69
N SER A 360 -18.40 21.67 -18.95
CA SER A 360 -17.99 23.03 -19.32
C SER A 360 -16.48 23.26 -19.30
N TRP A 361 -15.68 22.38 -18.68
CA TRP A 361 -14.21 22.44 -18.70
C TRP A 361 -13.59 21.72 -19.91
N CYS A 362 -14.41 21.12 -20.78
CA CYS A 362 -13.92 20.63 -22.06
C CYS A 362 -13.85 21.80 -23.06
N ALA A 363 -12.65 22.20 -23.50
CA ALA A 363 -12.50 23.19 -24.58
C ALA A 363 -12.93 22.63 -25.96
N TYR A 364 -13.00 21.31 -26.11
CA TYR A 364 -13.38 20.65 -27.37
C TYR A 364 -14.80 20.98 -27.83
N GLN A 365 -14.98 21.06 -29.15
CA GLN A 365 -16.27 21.25 -29.80
C GLN A 365 -16.48 20.12 -30.83
N PRO A 366 -17.55 19.30 -30.72
CA PRO A 366 -17.85 18.22 -31.66
C PRO A 366 -18.14 18.71 -33.09
N GLY A 367 -18.09 17.78 -34.04
CA GLY A 367 -18.74 17.94 -35.35
C GLY A 367 -17.91 18.64 -36.43
N THR A 368 -16.59 18.43 -36.46
CA THR A 368 -15.67 19.04 -37.45
C THR A 368 -15.69 18.39 -38.85
N ILE A 369 -16.62 17.47 -39.14
CA ILE A 369 -16.85 16.88 -40.48
C ILE A 369 -18.25 17.27 -40.99
N PRO A 370 -18.37 18.28 -41.87
CA PRO A 370 -19.65 18.64 -42.47
C PRO A 370 -20.10 17.60 -43.51
N GLY A 371 -21.18 16.86 -43.21
CA GLY A 371 -21.90 16.03 -44.18
C GLY A 371 -21.94 14.52 -43.90
N GLU A 372 -21.14 14.01 -42.96
CA GLU A 372 -21.15 12.60 -42.55
C GLU A 372 -21.80 12.41 -41.16
N GLN A 373 -22.25 11.20 -40.86
CA GLN A 373 -22.72 10.86 -39.51
C GLN A 373 -21.54 10.82 -38.54
N VAL A 374 -21.69 11.45 -37.37
CA VAL A 374 -20.67 11.44 -36.31
C VAL A 374 -20.45 10.00 -35.84
N VAL A 375 -19.35 9.38 -36.27
CA VAL A 375 -18.97 8.03 -35.85
C VAL A 375 -18.52 8.08 -34.39
N VAL A 376 -19.33 7.54 -33.49
CA VAL A 376 -18.97 7.46 -32.06
C VAL A 376 -17.75 6.56 -31.89
N ILE A 377 -16.68 7.16 -31.39
CA ILE A 377 -15.41 6.51 -31.08
C ILE A 377 -15.63 5.63 -29.86
N GLN A 378 -15.82 4.35 -30.14
CA GLN A 378 -15.74 3.28 -29.15
C GLN A 378 -14.28 3.14 -28.68
N PRO A 379 -14.03 2.82 -27.40
CA PRO A 379 -12.86 2.03 -27.03
C PRO A 379 -12.79 0.76 -27.89
N LEU A 380 -11.61 0.17 -28.09
CA LEU A 380 -11.49 -1.02 -28.95
C LEU A 380 -12.42 -2.14 -28.46
N ASP A 381 -13.35 -2.51 -29.33
CA ASP A 381 -14.48 -3.40 -29.04
C ASP A 381 -13.99 -4.84 -28.86
N SER A 382 -14.06 -5.36 -27.63
CA SER A 382 -13.67 -6.74 -27.34
C SER A 382 -14.60 -7.78 -27.99
N SER A 383 -15.82 -7.41 -28.41
CA SER A 383 -16.68 -8.28 -29.23
C SER A 383 -16.30 -8.31 -30.72
N LYS A 384 -15.33 -7.48 -31.12
CA LYS A 384 -14.59 -7.58 -32.39
C LYS A 384 -13.16 -8.11 -32.22
N GLN A 385 -12.83 -8.70 -31.07
CA GLN A 385 -11.70 -9.63 -31.04
C GLN A 385 -11.97 -10.75 -32.05
N GLN A 386 -11.06 -10.94 -33.00
CA GLN A 386 -10.86 -12.27 -33.58
C GLN A 386 -10.67 -13.23 -32.41
N VAL A 387 -11.29 -14.41 -32.44
CA VAL A 387 -11.20 -15.37 -31.31
C VAL A 387 -9.75 -15.84 -31.21
N VAL A 388 -9.00 -15.21 -30.29
CA VAL A 388 -7.61 -15.52 -30.03
C VAL A 388 -7.55 -16.80 -29.22
N SER A 389 -7.09 -17.89 -29.83
CA SER A 389 -6.70 -19.08 -29.07
C SER A 389 -5.39 -18.80 -28.31
N TRP A 390 -5.18 -19.56 -27.24
CA TRP A 390 -3.90 -19.60 -26.53
C TRP A 390 -3.39 -21.03 -26.58
N SER A 391 -2.12 -21.21 -26.94
CA SER A 391 -1.48 -22.52 -26.83
C SER A 391 -1.33 -22.90 -25.36
N ASN A 392 -1.39 -24.21 -25.03
CA ASN A 392 -1.27 -24.69 -23.64
C ASN A 392 0.02 -24.18 -22.96
N GLU A 393 1.10 -24.07 -23.73
CA GLU A 393 2.42 -23.58 -23.29
C GLU A 393 2.43 -22.06 -23.06
N ALA A 394 1.56 -21.32 -23.75
CA ALA A 394 1.33 -19.90 -23.50
C ALA A 394 0.47 -19.68 -22.26
N GLU A 395 -0.60 -20.47 -22.06
CA GLU A 395 -1.43 -20.41 -20.85
C GLU A 395 -0.65 -20.80 -19.59
N GLN A 396 0.12 -21.90 -19.65
CA GLN A 396 1.02 -22.30 -18.57
C GLN A 396 2.13 -21.27 -18.26
N ARG A 397 2.43 -20.36 -19.19
CA ARG A 397 3.40 -19.28 -19.00
C ARG A 397 2.74 -17.99 -18.51
N LEU A 398 1.49 -17.74 -18.88
CA LEU A 398 0.66 -16.66 -18.35
C LEU A 398 0.24 -16.92 -16.90
N SER A 399 -0.06 -18.17 -16.51
CA SER A 399 -0.44 -18.51 -15.13
C SER A 399 0.68 -18.23 -14.12
N ARG A 400 1.95 -18.32 -14.56
CA ARG A 400 3.16 -17.99 -13.78
C ARG A 400 3.36 -16.47 -13.57
N VAL A 401 2.58 -15.62 -14.23
CA VAL A 401 2.57 -14.16 -13.98
C VAL A 401 1.80 -13.87 -12.68
N PRO A 402 2.24 -12.93 -11.82
CA PRO A 402 1.50 -12.51 -10.62
C PRO A 402 0.07 -12.05 -10.93
N GLY A 403 -0.90 -12.39 -10.07
CA GLY A 403 -2.34 -12.22 -10.32
C GLY A 403 -2.74 -10.84 -10.84
N PHE A 404 -2.34 -9.79 -10.12
CA PHE A 404 -2.61 -8.38 -10.46
C PHE A 404 -1.99 -7.92 -11.81
N LEU A 405 -1.05 -8.69 -12.38
CA LEU A 405 -0.44 -8.44 -13.69
C LEU A 405 -0.98 -9.36 -14.80
N ARG A 406 -1.65 -10.48 -14.49
CA ARG A 406 -2.16 -11.44 -15.49
C ARG A 406 -3.08 -10.76 -16.51
N LYS A 407 -4.05 -9.95 -16.04
CA LYS A 407 -4.99 -9.17 -16.87
C LYS A 407 -4.27 -8.18 -17.80
N MET A 408 -3.07 -7.69 -17.43
CA MET A 408 -2.24 -6.80 -18.25
C MET A 408 -1.36 -7.56 -19.26
N VAL A 409 -0.82 -8.73 -18.88
CA VAL A 409 0.06 -9.52 -19.75
C VAL A 409 -0.73 -10.26 -20.83
N LYS A 410 -1.93 -10.79 -20.51
CA LYS A 410 -2.83 -11.45 -21.46
C LYS A 410 -3.19 -10.52 -22.64
N LYS A 411 -3.80 -9.39 -22.28
CA LYS A 411 -4.09 -8.18 -23.07
C LYS A 411 -2.97 -7.71 -24.00
N ARG A 412 -1.72 -7.70 -23.51
CA ARG A 412 -0.54 -7.34 -24.32
C ARG A 412 -0.15 -8.42 -25.34
N ALA A 413 -0.28 -9.70 -25.00
CA ALA A 413 0.03 -10.79 -25.92
C ALA A 413 -1.01 -10.88 -27.05
N GLU A 414 -2.29 -10.76 -26.71
CA GLU A 414 -3.41 -10.72 -27.66
C GLU A 414 -3.29 -9.52 -28.61
N SER A 415 -3.03 -8.32 -28.08
CA SER A 415 -2.76 -7.13 -28.91
C SER A 415 -1.62 -7.32 -29.92
N HIS A 416 -0.53 -7.99 -29.52
CA HIS A 416 0.67 -8.13 -30.37
C HIS A 416 0.50 -9.12 -31.52
N ILE A 417 -0.34 -10.15 -31.36
CA ILE A 417 -0.63 -11.08 -32.48
C ILE A 417 -1.62 -10.48 -33.48
N ILE A 418 -2.60 -9.71 -32.99
CA ILE A 418 -3.58 -9.02 -33.84
C ILE A 418 -2.87 -8.00 -34.74
N GLU A 419 -1.86 -7.30 -34.22
CA GLU A 419 -0.98 -6.40 -34.99
C GLU A 419 -0.16 -7.12 -36.08
N GLN A 420 0.08 -8.42 -35.93
CA GLN A 420 0.76 -9.27 -36.93
C GLN A 420 -0.21 -10.03 -37.85
N GLY A 421 -1.53 -9.88 -37.68
CA GLY A 421 -2.54 -10.65 -38.41
C GLY A 421 -2.61 -12.13 -38.01
N LEU A 422 -2.19 -12.46 -36.79
CA LEU A 422 -2.13 -13.82 -36.25
C LEU A 422 -3.26 -14.07 -35.23
N PHE A 423 -3.72 -15.32 -35.16
CA PHE A 423 -4.95 -15.73 -34.45
C PHE A 423 -4.71 -16.53 -33.16
N GLU A 424 -3.46 -16.86 -32.82
CA GLU A 424 -3.10 -17.65 -31.63
C GLU A 424 -1.92 -17.05 -30.86
N VAL A 425 -2.02 -16.96 -29.53
CA VAL A 425 -0.87 -16.64 -28.67
C VAL A 425 -0.08 -17.92 -28.39
N THR A 426 1.13 -17.97 -28.92
CA THR A 426 2.08 -19.06 -28.66
C THR A 426 3.14 -18.65 -27.63
N SER A 427 3.82 -19.64 -27.04
CA SER A 427 4.98 -19.39 -26.16
C SER A 427 6.13 -18.65 -26.86
N THR A 428 6.20 -18.71 -28.20
CA THR A 428 7.12 -17.93 -29.05
C THR A 428 6.74 -16.44 -29.05
N VAL A 429 5.47 -16.09 -29.20
CA VAL A 429 4.96 -14.70 -29.12
C VAL A 429 5.30 -14.07 -27.76
N LEU A 430 5.10 -14.82 -26.67
CA LEU A 430 5.49 -14.38 -25.32
C LEU A 430 7.01 -14.21 -25.16
N SER A 431 7.80 -14.87 -25.99
CA SER A 431 9.27 -14.74 -26.03
C SER A 431 9.71 -13.55 -26.87
N GLU A 432 9.06 -13.28 -28.00
CA GLU A 432 9.25 -12.03 -28.76
C GLU A 432 8.91 -10.79 -27.92
N LEU A 433 7.79 -10.79 -27.22
CA LEU A 433 7.40 -9.66 -26.37
C LEU A 433 8.37 -9.44 -25.22
N SER A 434 8.96 -10.51 -24.71
CA SER A 434 10.07 -10.44 -23.75
C SER A 434 11.31 -9.83 -24.40
N SER A 435 11.76 -10.31 -25.56
CA SER A 435 12.97 -9.80 -26.23
C SER A 435 12.82 -8.38 -26.77
N LYS A 436 11.63 -7.97 -27.24
CA LYS A 436 11.34 -6.59 -27.65
C LYS A 436 11.32 -5.61 -26.46
N ARG A 437 11.14 -6.10 -25.23
CA ARG A 437 11.14 -5.29 -23.99
C ARG A 437 12.47 -5.30 -23.24
N PHE A 438 13.26 -6.37 -23.34
CA PHE A 438 14.54 -6.56 -22.62
C PHE A 438 15.78 -6.62 -23.54
N GLY A 439 15.59 -6.56 -24.86
CA GLY A 439 16.65 -6.60 -25.85
C GLY A 439 17.44 -7.90 -25.84
N SER A 440 18.76 -7.79 -26.09
CA SER A 440 19.72 -8.88 -25.91
C SER A 440 19.95 -9.27 -24.45
N ASN A 441 19.48 -8.46 -23.49
CA ASN A 441 19.68 -8.66 -22.05
C ASN A 441 18.62 -9.58 -21.44
N MET A 442 18.39 -10.72 -22.10
CA MET A 442 17.82 -11.89 -21.45
C MET A 442 18.78 -12.38 -20.35
N PRO A 443 18.31 -12.67 -19.13
CA PRO A 443 19.12 -13.32 -18.11
C PRO A 443 19.68 -14.65 -18.62
N LYS A 444 21.02 -14.78 -18.68
CA LYS A 444 21.72 -16.01 -19.05
C LYS A 444 22.13 -16.78 -17.80
N ARG A 445 22.21 -18.11 -17.93
CA ARG A 445 22.83 -18.98 -16.90
C ARG A 445 24.30 -18.60 -16.69
N PRO A 446 24.83 -18.67 -15.46
CA PRO A 446 26.20 -18.27 -15.16
C PRO A 446 27.23 -19.35 -15.52
N SER A 447 28.36 -18.94 -16.10
CA SER A 447 29.60 -19.74 -16.18
C SER A 447 30.85 -18.87 -16.45
N GLU A 448 31.73 -18.80 -15.45
CA GLU A 448 33.20 -18.62 -15.49
C GLU A 448 33.88 -17.31 -15.99
N SER A 449 34.77 -16.76 -15.14
CA SER A 449 35.93 -15.83 -15.41
C SER A 449 35.62 -14.44 -16.04
N ARG A 450 35.89 -13.29 -15.36
CA ARG A 450 37.19 -12.56 -15.21
C ARG A 450 37.73 -11.98 -16.55
N ASN A 451 38.37 -10.81 -16.65
CA ASN A 451 39.01 -9.92 -15.65
C ASN A 451 38.77 -8.40 -16.02
N ASP A 452 39.53 -7.33 -15.74
CA ASP A 452 40.90 -7.10 -15.19
C ASP A 452 41.10 -5.68 -14.56
N ILE A 453 42.27 -5.46 -13.95
CA ILE A 453 42.93 -4.27 -13.33
C ILE A 453 43.09 -3.09 -14.34
N GLN A 454 43.35 -1.79 -14.06
CA GLN A 454 43.84 -0.96 -12.91
C GLN A 454 42.83 0.21 -12.64
N GLU A 455 43.21 1.48 -12.37
CA GLU A 455 43.41 2.07 -11.02
C GLU A 455 42.99 3.57 -10.93
N SER A 456 43.38 4.25 -9.83
CA SER A 456 43.31 5.69 -9.52
C SER A 456 41.95 6.28 -9.10
N ARG A 457 41.90 7.26 -8.17
CA ARG A 457 42.41 7.29 -6.77
C ARG A 457 41.94 8.60 -6.11
N GLU A 458 41.17 8.51 -5.03
CA GLU A 458 41.28 9.46 -3.91
C GLU A 458 40.90 8.74 -2.60
N VAL A 459 40.85 9.45 -1.46
CA VAL A 459 41.06 8.83 -0.12
C VAL A 459 39.86 7.98 0.35
N ASN A 460 39.99 6.65 0.19
CA ASN A 460 38.98 5.64 0.54
C ASN A 460 39.19 5.02 1.94
N LEU A 461 38.22 4.19 2.35
CA LEU A 461 38.44 3.16 3.38
C LEU A 461 39.57 2.21 2.97
N VAL A 462 40.21 1.54 3.94
CA VAL A 462 41.19 0.49 3.64
C VAL A 462 40.45 -0.74 3.10
N TRP A 463 40.82 -1.22 1.92
CA TRP A 463 40.38 -2.52 1.40
C TRP A 463 41.45 -3.58 1.70
N THR A 464 41.06 -4.78 2.15
CA THR A 464 42.02 -5.89 2.28
C THR A 464 42.42 -6.40 0.90
N ALA A 465 43.58 -7.05 0.77
CA ALA A 465 44.13 -7.47 -0.53
C ALA A 465 43.16 -8.38 -1.31
N GLU A 466 42.43 -9.25 -0.61
CA GLU A 466 41.44 -10.18 -1.19
C GLU A 466 40.18 -9.45 -1.65
N ALA A 467 39.74 -8.42 -0.90
CA ALA A 467 38.60 -7.59 -1.26
C ALA A 467 38.93 -6.66 -2.43
N GLN A 468 40.13 -6.09 -2.44
CA GLN A 468 40.67 -5.29 -3.54
C GLN A 468 40.76 -6.14 -4.82
N GLN A 469 41.28 -7.37 -4.73
CA GLN A 469 41.32 -8.29 -5.86
C GLN A 469 39.91 -8.64 -6.38
N ARG A 470 38.94 -8.96 -5.50
CA ARG A 470 37.53 -9.20 -5.91
C ARG A 470 36.93 -7.97 -6.64
N LEU A 471 37.24 -6.76 -6.17
CA LEU A 471 36.81 -5.52 -6.80
C LEU A 471 37.47 -5.29 -8.17
N GLU A 472 38.74 -5.66 -8.33
CA GLU A 472 39.46 -5.58 -9.60
C GLU A 472 39.00 -6.64 -10.61
N GLU A 473 38.58 -7.81 -10.14
CA GLU A 473 37.91 -8.84 -10.95
C GLU A 473 36.48 -8.46 -11.37
N THR A 474 35.86 -7.48 -10.70
CA THR A 474 34.51 -6.97 -11.02
C THR A 474 34.54 -6.14 -12.31
N PRO A 475 33.55 -6.28 -13.23
CA PRO A 475 33.50 -5.52 -14.49
C PRO A 475 33.64 -4.01 -14.29
N SER A 476 34.43 -3.36 -15.15
CA SER A 476 34.88 -1.97 -14.97
C SER A 476 33.75 -0.95 -14.77
N PHE A 477 32.60 -1.12 -15.44
CA PHE A 477 31.44 -0.24 -15.31
C PHE A 477 30.65 -0.40 -14.00
N LEU A 478 30.85 -1.52 -13.27
CA LEU A 478 30.26 -1.75 -11.95
C LEU A 478 31.25 -1.47 -10.81
N ARG A 479 32.56 -1.45 -11.10
CA ARG A 479 33.65 -1.36 -10.12
C ARG A 479 33.51 -0.15 -9.17
N GLU A 480 33.17 1.02 -9.69
CA GLU A 480 32.89 2.22 -8.89
C GLU A 480 31.64 2.07 -8.02
N GLY A 481 30.56 1.46 -8.55
CA GLY A 481 29.30 1.25 -7.83
C GLY A 481 29.44 0.23 -6.69
N VAL A 482 30.08 -0.91 -6.95
CA VAL A 482 30.37 -1.93 -5.93
C VAL A 482 31.30 -1.38 -4.86
N ARG A 483 32.32 -0.58 -5.24
CA ARG A 483 33.15 0.15 -4.28
C ARG A 483 32.32 1.08 -3.40
N ALA A 484 31.51 1.95 -4.01
CA ALA A 484 30.70 2.92 -3.28
C ALA A 484 29.73 2.26 -2.30
N VAL A 485 29.03 1.19 -2.71
CA VAL A 485 28.10 0.45 -1.85
C VAL A 485 28.83 -0.27 -0.72
N ALA A 486 29.93 -0.98 -1.00
CA ALA A 486 30.69 -1.69 0.04
C ALA A 486 31.31 -0.73 1.06
N GLU A 487 31.80 0.44 0.61
CA GLU A 487 32.31 1.48 1.49
C GLU A 487 31.22 2.21 2.29
N ASP A 488 30.05 2.47 1.69
CA ASP A 488 28.92 3.06 2.42
C ASP A 488 28.37 2.12 3.49
N VAL A 489 28.17 0.84 3.17
CA VAL A 489 27.79 -0.19 4.16
C VAL A 489 28.86 -0.33 5.25
N ALA A 490 30.14 -0.26 4.89
CA ALA A 490 31.22 -0.27 5.88
C ALA A 490 31.18 0.97 6.81
N ARG A 491 30.98 2.18 6.26
CA ARG A 491 30.81 3.42 7.04
C ARG A 491 29.60 3.33 7.97
N ASN A 492 28.46 2.89 7.45
CA ASN A 492 27.19 2.80 8.19
C ASN A 492 27.18 1.69 9.24
N GLU A 493 27.95 0.61 9.07
CA GLU A 493 28.23 -0.38 10.13
C GLU A 493 29.38 0.00 11.08
N GLY A 494 30.02 1.17 10.88
CA GLY A 494 31.14 1.63 11.73
C GLY A 494 32.44 0.83 11.58
N ARG A 495 32.66 0.23 10.40
CA ARG A 495 33.86 -0.55 10.07
C ARG A 495 34.99 0.36 9.59
N LEU A 496 36.23 -0.02 9.92
CA LEU A 496 37.44 0.71 9.51
C LEU A 496 38.03 0.23 8.17
N GLU A 497 37.52 -0.90 7.65
CA GLU A 497 37.99 -1.54 6.42
C GLU A 497 36.83 -2.23 5.67
N VAL A 498 37.02 -2.42 4.36
CA VAL A 498 36.25 -3.34 3.52
C VAL A 498 37.06 -4.62 3.36
N ASN A 499 36.53 -5.74 3.86
CA ASN A 499 37.17 -7.05 3.76
C ASN A 499 36.26 -8.06 3.06
N ILE A 500 36.83 -9.17 2.59
CA ILE A 500 36.12 -10.13 1.71
C ILE A 500 34.80 -10.63 2.33
N LYS A 501 34.76 -10.83 3.66
CA LYS A 501 33.57 -11.27 4.41
C LYS A 501 32.43 -10.23 4.48
N LEU A 502 32.68 -8.97 4.13
CA LEU A 502 31.63 -7.98 3.93
C LEU A 502 31.02 -8.14 2.53
N LEU A 503 31.85 -8.36 1.51
CA LEU A 503 31.41 -8.62 0.13
C LEU A 503 30.65 -9.95 0.04
N ASP A 504 31.24 -11.04 0.55
CA ASP A 504 30.61 -12.37 0.59
C ASP A 504 29.26 -12.34 1.32
N ARG A 505 29.08 -11.44 2.32
CA ARG A 505 27.79 -11.26 2.99
C ARG A 505 26.80 -10.49 2.12
N LEU A 506 27.21 -9.37 1.52
CA LEU A 506 26.35 -8.58 0.63
C LEU A 506 25.88 -9.40 -0.58
N GLU A 507 26.74 -10.31 -1.08
CA GLU A 507 26.40 -11.30 -2.11
C GLU A 507 25.48 -12.43 -1.60
N SER A 508 25.33 -12.62 -0.28
CA SER A 508 24.53 -13.69 0.35
C SER A 508 23.18 -13.26 0.91
N GLU A 509 22.90 -11.95 1.02
CA GLU A 509 21.64 -11.43 1.57
C GLU A 509 20.51 -11.35 0.50
N ASP A 510 20.75 -11.87 -0.72
CA ASP A 510 19.93 -11.66 -1.93
C ASP A 510 19.17 -12.92 -2.44
N ASP A 511 18.89 -13.91 -1.57
CA ASP A 511 17.98 -15.04 -1.87
C ASP A 511 17.08 -15.43 -0.66
N PRO A 512 15.73 -15.25 -0.75
CA PRO A 512 14.77 -15.67 0.26
C PRO A 512 14.27 -17.13 0.10
N GLY A 513 15.01 -18.00 -0.59
CA GLY A 513 14.65 -19.41 -0.83
C GLY A 513 14.73 -20.37 0.36
N ARG A 514 14.21 -21.59 0.15
CA ARG A 514 14.34 -22.75 1.04
C ARG A 514 15.82 -23.15 1.21
N LYS A 515 16.20 -23.56 2.42
CA LYS A 515 17.61 -23.80 2.82
C LYS A 515 17.90 -25.27 3.13
N LEU A 516 16.91 -26.15 3.02
CA LEU A 516 17.05 -27.61 3.09
C LEU A 516 16.42 -28.31 1.88
N VAL A 517 16.66 -29.61 1.74
CA VAL A 517 15.93 -30.47 0.80
C VAL A 517 14.54 -30.78 1.38
N TRP A 518 13.52 -30.86 0.54
CA TRP A 518 12.16 -31.21 0.91
C TRP A 518 11.77 -32.53 0.27
N ASP A 519 11.11 -33.41 1.04
CA ASP A 519 10.47 -34.61 0.50
C ASP A 519 9.17 -34.27 -0.25
N ALA A 520 8.81 -35.09 -1.25
CA ALA A 520 7.64 -34.88 -2.07
C ALA A 520 6.32 -34.92 -1.28
N ALA A 521 6.22 -35.75 -0.22
CA ALA A 521 5.04 -35.76 0.64
C ALA A 521 4.99 -34.54 1.57
N ALA A 522 6.15 -33.99 1.95
CA ALA A 522 6.24 -32.74 2.71
C ALA A 522 5.71 -31.55 1.89
N ASP A 523 6.16 -31.46 0.63
CA ASP A 523 5.67 -30.45 -0.32
C ASP A 523 4.16 -30.61 -0.61
N GLN A 524 3.71 -31.84 -0.89
CA GLN A 524 2.31 -32.10 -1.20
C GLN A 524 1.39 -31.78 -0.01
N LEU A 525 1.80 -32.08 1.23
CA LEU A 525 1.03 -31.74 2.43
C LEU A 525 0.99 -30.22 2.67
N LEU A 526 2.11 -29.52 2.47
CA LEU A 526 2.18 -28.07 2.58
C LEU A 526 1.27 -27.40 1.54
N ASP A 527 1.35 -27.83 0.27
CA ASP A 527 0.52 -27.26 -0.79
C ASP A 527 -0.97 -27.63 -0.65
N GLN A 528 -1.31 -28.82 -0.11
CA GLN A 528 -2.70 -29.12 0.26
C GLN A 528 -3.22 -28.20 1.37
N PHE A 529 -2.44 -27.93 2.41
CA PHE A 529 -2.83 -27.00 3.48
C PHE A 529 -2.98 -25.54 3.01
N LEU A 530 -2.34 -25.21 1.89
CA LEU A 530 -2.37 -23.90 1.26
C LEU A 530 -3.36 -23.81 0.09
N VAL A 531 -3.95 -24.93 -0.38
CA VAL A 531 -4.72 -24.97 -1.64
C VAL A 531 -6.00 -24.13 -1.60
N ASP A 532 -6.70 -24.14 -0.46
CA ASP A 532 -7.91 -23.36 -0.22
C ASP A 532 -7.63 -21.90 0.21
N ARG A 533 -6.36 -21.48 0.23
CA ARG A 533 -5.95 -20.16 0.71
C ARG A 533 -5.70 -19.19 -0.46
N LYS A 534 -6.25 -17.98 -0.34
CA LYS A 534 -6.06 -16.89 -1.33
C LYS A 534 -4.55 -16.69 -1.62
N PRO A 535 -4.12 -16.53 -2.89
CA PRO A 535 -2.68 -16.43 -3.24
C PRO A 535 -1.91 -15.34 -2.50
N GLN A 536 -2.54 -14.22 -2.13
CA GLN A 536 -1.94 -13.21 -1.27
C GLN A 536 -1.50 -13.79 0.09
N VAL A 537 -2.36 -14.60 0.72
CA VAL A 537 -2.07 -15.25 2.00
C VAL A 537 -0.96 -16.30 1.83
N VAL A 538 -1.00 -17.09 0.75
CA VAL A 538 0.03 -18.09 0.45
C VAL A 538 1.42 -17.45 0.32
N MET A 539 1.55 -16.29 -0.34
CA MET A 539 2.84 -15.60 -0.49
C MET A 539 3.48 -15.18 0.84
N PHE A 540 2.70 -14.91 1.89
CA PHE A 540 3.24 -14.53 3.20
C PHE A 540 3.33 -15.71 4.19
N VAL A 541 2.43 -16.69 4.08
CA VAL A 541 2.36 -17.82 5.00
C VAL A 541 3.28 -18.97 4.57
N LYS A 542 3.44 -19.24 3.26
CA LYS A 542 4.27 -20.35 2.76
C LYS A 542 5.74 -20.21 3.20
N PRO A 543 6.44 -19.08 3.04
CA PRO A 543 7.83 -18.95 3.50
C PRO A 543 8.01 -19.10 5.02
N SER A 544 7.00 -18.70 5.80
CA SER A 544 7.01 -18.84 7.26
C SER A 544 6.78 -20.28 7.73
N LEU A 545 5.92 -21.04 7.04
CA LEU A 545 5.75 -22.48 7.25
C LEU A 545 7.01 -23.23 6.83
N GLU A 546 7.65 -22.82 5.73
CA GLU A 546 8.88 -23.44 5.22
C GLU A 546 10.05 -23.25 6.19
N GLU A 547 10.32 -22.03 6.66
CA GLU A 547 11.36 -21.79 7.66
C GLU A 547 11.04 -22.46 9.01
N ALA A 548 9.76 -22.76 9.32
CA ALA A 548 9.38 -23.53 10.49
C ALA A 548 9.63 -25.04 10.32
N ALA A 549 9.19 -25.65 9.22
CA ALA A 549 9.41 -27.07 8.96
C ALA A 549 10.90 -27.39 8.80
N GLU A 550 11.67 -26.46 8.21
CA GLU A 550 13.13 -26.55 8.16
C GLU A 550 13.83 -26.39 9.52
N ARG A 551 13.15 -25.88 10.56
CA ARG A 551 13.66 -25.87 11.94
C ARG A 551 13.34 -27.16 12.67
N GLU A 552 12.19 -27.79 12.41
CA GLU A 552 11.89 -29.13 12.96
C GLU A 552 12.78 -30.21 12.33
N ALA A 553 13.06 -30.12 11.01
CA ALA A 553 14.06 -30.98 10.37
C ALA A 553 15.45 -30.86 11.04
N LYS A 554 15.91 -29.63 11.29
CA LYS A 554 17.18 -29.38 12.00
C LYS A 554 17.16 -29.81 13.46
N ARG A 555 16.01 -29.83 14.14
CA ARG A 555 15.85 -30.37 15.51
C ARG A 555 15.94 -31.89 15.57
N ARG A 556 15.69 -32.59 14.46
CA ARG A 556 15.92 -34.03 14.27
C ARG A 556 17.28 -34.34 13.63
N ASP A 557 18.22 -33.37 13.63
CA ASP A 557 19.53 -33.38 12.94
C ASP A 557 19.45 -33.78 11.44
N SER A 558 18.30 -33.50 10.80
CA SER A 558 18.03 -33.80 9.40
C SER A 558 18.31 -32.59 8.48
N ILE A 559 18.87 -32.88 7.30
CA ILE A 559 18.97 -31.95 6.17
C ILE A 559 17.80 -32.08 5.17
N VAL A 560 16.83 -32.96 5.48
CA VAL A 560 15.62 -33.21 4.69
C VAL A 560 14.37 -32.95 5.53
N VAL A 561 13.46 -32.11 5.03
CA VAL A 561 12.13 -31.88 5.59
C VAL A 561 11.19 -32.99 5.13
N LEU A 562 10.49 -33.61 6.08
CA LEU A 562 9.53 -34.69 5.87
C LEU A 562 8.10 -34.21 6.14
N ALA A 563 7.10 -34.99 5.69
CA ALA A 563 5.69 -34.68 5.93
C ALA A 563 5.34 -34.56 7.42
N GLU A 564 6.07 -35.23 8.31
CA GLU A 564 5.92 -35.10 9.77
C GLU A 564 6.30 -33.70 10.31
N ASP A 565 7.35 -33.06 9.77
CA ASP A 565 7.72 -31.68 10.16
C ASP A 565 6.63 -30.69 9.75
N VAL A 566 6.16 -30.83 8.50
CA VAL A 566 5.11 -30.01 7.90
C VAL A 566 3.80 -30.19 8.65
N GLN A 567 3.41 -31.43 8.95
CA GLN A 567 2.22 -31.73 9.74
C GLN A 567 2.32 -31.15 11.16
N SER A 568 3.47 -31.29 11.82
CA SER A 568 3.70 -30.74 13.16
C SER A 568 3.51 -29.22 13.16
N VAL A 569 4.22 -28.51 12.27
CA VAL A 569 4.14 -27.06 12.14
C VAL A 569 2.72 -26.59 11.80
N ILE A 570 2.03 -27.25 10.87
CA ILE A 570 0.64 -26.92 10.52
C ILE A 570 -0.28 -27.08 11.73
N THR A 571 -0.18 -28.20 12.46
CA THR A 571 -0.98 -28.45 13.67
C THR A 571 -0.71 -27.37 14.73
N THR A 572 0.56 -27.09 15.03
CA THR A 572 1.00 -26.05 15.98
C THR A 572 0.56 -24.65 15.60
N GLN A 573 0.48 -24.33 14.30
CA GLN A 573 0.14 -22.99 13.80
C GLN A 573 -1.36 -22.79 13.57
N LEU A 574 -2.13 -23.87 13.44
CA LEU A 574 -3.60 -23.88 13.51
C LEU A 574 -4.14 -23.94 14.94
N ALA A 575 -3.39 -24.57 15.86
CA ALA A 575 -3.80 -24.71 17.25
C ALA A 575 -4.07 -23.34 17.87
N GLY A 576 -5.28 -23.17 18.40
CA GLY A 576 -5.54 -22.12 19.37
C GLY A 576 -4.69 -22.43 20.59
N VAL A 577 -3.67 -21.61 20.85
CA VAL A 577 -2.84 -21.77 22.06
C VAL A 577 -3.74 -21.58 23.28
N GLU A 578 -4.02 -22.68 23.97
CA GLU A 578 -4.83 -22.67 25.17
C GLU A 578 -4.13 -21.85 26.26
N TRP A 579 -4.92 -21.31 27.17
CA TRP A 579 -4.42 -20.67 28.37
C TRP A 579 -4.77 -21.54 29.56
N ASP A 580 -3.77 -21.85 30.36
CA ASP A 580 -4.01 -22.42 31.68
C ASP A 580 -4.72 -21.37 32.58
N SER A 581 -5.60 -21.81 33.50
CA SER A 581 -6.36 -20.89 34.37
C SER A 581 -5.44 -19.94 35.13
N ASP A 582 -4.41 -20.50 35.73
CA ASP A 582 -3.46 -19.80 36.58
C ASP A 582 -2.54 -18.86 35.76
N ALA A 583 -2.42 -19.12 34.45
CA ALA A 583 -1.77 -18.22 33.52
C ALA A 583 -2.69 -17.05 33.12
N LEU A 584 -3.97 -17.31 32.89
CA LEU A 584 -4.96 -16.28 32.55
C LEU A 584 -5.17 -15.32 33.73
N ASP A 585 -5.39 -15.85 34.93
CA ASP A 585 -5.60 -15.08 36.17
C ASP A 585 -4.39 -14.17 36.50
N ARG A 586 -3.16 -14.61 36.18
CA ARG A 586 -1.95 -13.77 36.29
C ARG A 586 -1.87 -12.65 35.26
N VAL A 587 -2.52 -12.78 34.11
CA VAL A 587 -2.67 -11.68 33.14
C VAL A 587 -3.81 -10.76 33.55
N GLU A 588 -4.91 -11.27 34.10
CA GLU A 588 -6.03 -10.43 34.54
C GLU A 588 -5.72 -9.64 35.82
N SER A 589 -4.97 -10.22 36.75
CA SER A 589 -4.41 -9.50 37.92
C SER A 589 -3.30 -8.50 37.57
N SER A 590 -2.73 -8.55 36.36
CA SER A 590 -1.79 -7.52 35.88
C SER A 590 -2.50 -6.19 35.57
N PRO A 591 -1.81 -5.03 35.65
CA PRO A 591 -2.41 -3.72 35.36
C PRO A 591 -3.01 -3.63 33.96
N GLU A 592 -4.20 -3.02 33.85
CA GLU A 592 -5.02 -2.98 32.63
C GLU A 592 -4.23 -2.60 31.36
N PHE A 593 -3.42 -1.53 31.45
CA PHE A 593 -2.62 -1.01 30.35
C PHE A 593 -1.53 -1.98 29.84
N ASN A 594 -1.20 -3.03 30.60
CA ASN A 594 -0.24 -4.07 30.20
C ASN A 594 -0.91 -5.35 29.70
N ARG A 595 -2.15 -5.66 30.10
CA ARG A 595 -2.80 -6.98 29.88
C ARG A 595 -2.74 -7.45 28.42
N ALA A 596 -3.18 -6.61 27.50
CA ALA A 596 -3.18 -6.91 26.05
C ALA A 596 -1.76 -7.11 25.49
N GLY A 597 -0.78 -6.37 26.00
CA GLY A 597 0.64 -6.52 25.64
C GLY A 597 1.22 -7.85 26.13
N ILE A 598 0.93 -8.23 27.38
CA ILE A 598 1.35 -9.52 27.95
C ILE A 598 0.72 -10.68 27.18
N LYS A 599 -0.61 -10.65 26.94
CA LYS A 599 -1.31 -11.71 26.20
C LYS A 599 -0.76 -11.88 24.78
N LYS A 600 -0.65 -10.80 24.00
CA LYS A 600 -0.11 -10.84 22.63
C LYS A 600 1.35 -11.31 22.59
N ALA A 601 2.16 -10.91 23.56
CA ALA A 601 3.54 -11.38 23.66
C ALA A 601 3.64 -12.86 24.05
N ALA A 602 2.84 -13.34 25.00
CA ALA A 602 2.82 -14.73 25.42
C ALA A 602 2.42 -15.66 24.28
N GLU A 603 1.30 -15.37 23.60
CA GLU A 603 0.86 -16.15 22.43
C GLU A 603 1.88 -16.15 21.29
N PHE A 604 2.55 -15.03 21.02
CA PHE A 604 3.59 -14.98 20.00
C PHE A 604 4.81 -15.85 20.35
N ASN A 605 5.27 -15.82 21.61
CA ASN A 605 6.40 -16.66 22.03
C ASN A 605 6.00 -18.14 22.10
N ALA A 606 4.77 -18.46 22.52
CA ALA A 606 4.22 -19.81 22.54
C ALA A 606 4.14 -20.43 21.13
N ARG A 607 3.52 -19.73 20.16
CA ARG A 607 3.48 -20.17 18.75
C ARG A 607 4.87 -20.33 18.14
N ARG A 608 5.85 -19.50 18.52
CA ARG A 608 7.24 -19.62 18.06
C ARG A 608 8.01 -20.78 18.70
N GLU A 609 7.67 -21.16 19.93
CA GLU A 609 8.33 -22.25 20.67
C GLU A 609 7.63 -23.60 20.58
N GLY A 610 6.42 -23.64 19.98
CA GLY A 610 5.66 -24.88 19.73
C GLY A 610 4.75 -25.29 20.88
N LEU A 611 4.32 -24.35 21.73
CA LEU A 611 3.48 -24.65 22.89
C LEU A 611 1.99 -24.67 22.52
N GLU A 612 1.33 -25.79 22.78
CA GLU A 612 -0.13 -25.95 22.62
C GLU A 612 -0.92 -25.22 23.72
N ARG A 613 -0.33 -25.06 24.92
CA ARG A 613 -0.89 -24.31 26.05
C ARG A 613 0.16 -23.39 26.67
N ILE A 614 -0.23 -22.18 27.06
CA ILE A 614 0.57 -21.26 27.89
C ILE A 614 0.32 -21.57 29.36
N THR A 615 1.39 -21.92 30.06
CA THR A 615 1.36 -22.12 31.52
C THR A 615 1.77 -20.86 32.28
N SER A 616 1.51 -20.87 33.58
CA SER A 616 2.02 -19.89 34.54
C SER A 616 3.56 -19.78 34.50
N GLU A 617 4.27 -20.90 34.26
CA GLU A 617 5.73 -20.92 34.14
C GLU A 617 6.21 -20.26 32.83
N ASP A 618 5.50 -20.46 31.72
CA ASP A 618 5.84 -19.84 30.42
C ASP A 618 5.78 -18.32 30.46
N LEU A 619 4.79 -17.74 31.15
CA LEU A 619 4.72 -16.29 31.36
C LEU A 619 5.97 -15.78 32.09
N THR A 620 6.42 -16.50 33.12
CA THR A 620 7.66 -16.18 33.85
C THR A 620 8.89 -16.33 32.95
N ARG A 621 8.97 -17.40 32.15
CA ARG A 621 10.06 -17.68 31.18
C ARG A 621 10.16 -16.60 30.10
N PHE A 622 9.04 -16.19 29.52
CA PHE A 622 8.96 -15.14 28.50
C PHE A 622 9.27 -13.75 29.09
N ARG A 623 8.72 -13.41 30.27
CA ARG A 623 9.06 -12.19 31.04
C ARG A 623 10.56 -12.10 31.26
N ASN A 624 11.17 -13.13 31.85
CA ASN A 624 12.57 -13.15 32.21
C ASN A 624 13.47 -12.96 30.97
N ARG A 625 13.17 -13.65 29.85
CA ARG A 625 13.92 -13.49 28.59
C ARG A 625 13.76 -12.09 27.98
N ALA A 626 12.57 -11.48 28.05
CA ALA A 626 12.34 -10.12 27.57
C ALA A 626 13.11 -9.07 28.40
N MET A 627 13.13 -9.23 29.73
CA MET A 627 13.86 -8.32 30.62
C MET A 627 15.37 -8.37 30.39
N MET A 628 15.97 -9.55 30.21
CA MET A 628 17.40 -9.65 29.88
C MET A 628 17.76 -8.95 28.55
N LYS A 629 16.85 -8.94 27.56
CA LYS A 629 17.03 -8.16 26.32
C LYS A 629 16.90 -6.64 26.54
N ALA A 630 16.06 -6.20 27.48
CA ALA A 630 16.03 -4.80 27.89
C ALA A 630 17.34 -4.37 28.60
N VAL A 631 17.86 -5.20 29.50
CA VAL A 631 19.13 -4.93 30.21
C VAL A 631 20.33 -4.86 29.25
N ARG A 632 20.46 -5.82 28.32
CA ARG A 632 21.52 -5.77 27.29
C ARG A 632 21.47 -4.46 26.47
N ARG A 633 20.28 -3.89 26.21
CA ARG A 633 20.10 -2.58 25.56
C ARG A 633 20.43 -1.39 26.47
N ILE A 634 20.01 -1.43 27.73
CA ILE A 634 20.28 -0.38 28.73
C ILE A 634 21.79 -0.22 28.98
N ARG A 635 22.54 -1.33 29.04
CA ARG A 635 24.02 -1.31 29.07
C ARG A 635 24.62 -0.60 27.85
N GLY A 636 24.00 -0.78 26.68
CA GLY A 636 24.38 -0.10 25.43
C GLY A 636 24.25 1.43 25.48
N PHE A 637 23.30 1.97 26.25
CA PHE A 637 23.20 3.41 26.53
C PHE A 637 24.21 3.91 27.57
N GLY A 638 25.09 3.02 28.07
CA GLY A 638 26.19 3.34 28.97
C GLY A 638 25.82 3.31 30.45
N MET A 639 24.82 2.51 30.84
CA MET A 639 24.40 2.33 32.24
C MET A 639 24.96 1.03 32.85
N ASP A 640 25.16 1.09 34.16
CA ASP A 640 25.74 0.06 35.03
C ASP A 640 24.83 -0.34 36.21
N GLU A 641 23.73 0.38 36.46
CA GLU A 641 22.74 0.10 37.50
C GLU A 641 21.28 0.11 37.00
N LEU A 642 20.37 -0.49 37.79
CA LEU A 642 18.92 -0.53 37.55
C LEU A 642 18.20 0.49 38.42
N ASN A 643 18.18 1.75 37.99
CA ASN A 643 17.48 2.84 38.66
C ASN A 643 16.54 3.58 37.69
N PHE A 644 15.66 4.44 38.23
CA PHE A 644 14.73 5.22 37.41
C PHE A 644 15.42 6.34 36.61
N ASP A 645 16.65 6.70 36.97
CA ASP A 645 17.50 7.66 36.25
C ASP A 645 17.77 7.21 34.80
N ALA A 646 17.58 5.92 34.49
CA ALA A 646 17.52 5.40 33.14
C ALA A 646 16.60 6.21 32.21
N TYR A 647 15.46 6.69 32.73
CA TYR A 647 14.57 7.55 31.96
C TYR A 647 15.18 8.93 31.71
N ASP A 648 15.72 9.59 32.74
CA ASP A 648 16.32 10.92 32.60
C ASP A 648 17.62 10.91 31.76
N ILE A 649 18.37 9.81 31.78
CA ILE A 649 19.49 9.55 30.86
C ILE A 649 18.98 9.35 29.44
N ALA A 650 17.92 8.55 29.23
CA ALA A 650 17.32 8.35 27.91
C ALA A 650 16.69 9.65 27.35
N LYS A 651 16.06 10.46 28.20
CA LYS A 651 15.48 11.78 27.88
C LYS A 651 16.53 12.80 27.45
N LYS A 652 17.76 12.69 27.98
CA LYS A 652 18.93 13.48 27.56
C LYS A 652 19.62 12.93 26.29
N LYS A 653 19.66 11.60 26.10
CA LYS A 653 20.39 10.94 25.00
C LYS A 653 19.55 10.59 23.75
N VAL A 654 18.23 10.56 23.84
CA VAL A 654 17.33 10.11 22.77
C VAL A 654 16.38 11.26 22.40
N PRO A 655 16.60 11.98 21.28
CA PRO A 655 15.91 13.24 20.98
C PRO A 655 14.38 13.22 21.09
N ARG A 656 13.72 12.12 20.66
CA ARG A 656 12.25 11.95 20.70
C ARG A 656 11.62 11.84 22.10
N LEU A 657 12.43 11.67 23.15
CA LEU A 657 11.97 11.61 24.54
C LEU A 657 12.11 12.97 25.25
N LYS A 658 12.95 13.86 24.72
CA LYS A 658 13.08 15.23 25.21
C LYS A 658 11.73 15.94 25.05
N ASP A 659 11.33 16.68 26.08
CA ASP A 659 10.16 17.56 26.08
C ASP A 659 8.81 16.90 25.68
N ASN A 660 8.69 15.58 25.84
CA ASN A 660 7.53 14.78 25.42
C ASN A 660 6.53 14.55 26.58
N PRO A 661 5.38 15.27 26.64
CA PRO A 661 4.47 15.21 27.79
C PRO A 661 3.69 13.90 27.90
N GLN A 662 3.52 13.13 26.80
CA GLN A 662 2.82 11.84 26.86
C GLN A 662 3.75 10.72 27.33
N ALA A 663 5.05 10.80 27.02
CA ALA A 663 6.07 10.00 27.68
C ALA A 663 6.10 10.35 29.17
N GLU A 664 6.23 11.62 29.53
CA GLU A 664 6.28 12.09 30.92
C GLU A 664 5.08 11.61 31.75
N LYS A 665 3.86 11.74 31.21
CA LYS A 665 2.64 11.23 31.86
C LYS A 665 2.72 9.72 32.11
N ARG A 666 3.07 8.92 31.10
CA ARG A 666 3.21 7.46 31.24
C ARG A 666 4.29 7.06 32.23
N PHE A 667 5.43 7.75 32.24
CA PHE A 667 6.48 7.50 33.23
C PHE A 667 6.07 7.93 34.64
N SER A 668 5.28 9.00 34.79
CA SER A 668 4.68 9.37 36.08
C SER A 668 3.62 8.36 36.55
N GLU A 669 2.84 7.77 35.64
CA GLU A 669 1.86 6.72 35.94
C GLU A 669 2.58 5.43 36.37
N ILE A 670 3.63 5.02 35.65
CA ILE A 670 4.48 3.87 36.01
C ILE A 670 5.19 4.11 37.35
N ARG A 671 5.81 5.28 37.55
CA ARG A 671 6.52 5.64 38.78
C ARG A 671 5.55 5.60 39.98
N LYS A 672 4.41 6.28 39.89
CA LYS A 672 3.38 6.27 40.94
C LYS A 672 2.82 4.88 41.21
N HIS A 673 2.64 4.04 40.19
CA HIS A 673 2.21 2.65 40.37
C HIS A 673 3.26 1.84 41.13
N VAL A 674 4.55 1.98 40.79
CA VAL A 674 5.64 1.31 41.50
C VAL A 674 5.77 1.81 42.94
N GLU A 675 5.78 3.13 43.17
CA GLU A 675 5.85 3.73 44.51
C GLU A 675 4.69 3.29 45.41
N SER A 676 3.46 3.18 44.87
CA SER A 676 2.27 2.75 45.64
C SER A 676 2.17 1.25 45.88
N HIS A 677 3.06 0.43 45.30
CA HIS A 677 3.06 -1.02 45.43
C HIS A 677 4.39 -1.58 45.97
N GLN A 678 5.32 -0.72 46.41
CA GLN A 678 6.47 -1.13 47.22
C GLN A 678 6.03 -1.28 48.69
N GLY A 679 5.82 -2.52 49.13
CA GLY A 679 5.79 -2.86 50.56
C GLY A 679 7.18 -2.74 51.20
N GLU A 680 7.25 -2.61 52.52
CA GLU A 680 8.50 -2.32 53.25
C GLU A 680 9.60 -3.38 53.04
N ASP A 681 9.21 -4.66 52.84
CA ASP A 681 10.11 -5.78 52.53
C ASP A 681 10.36 -6.00 51.02
N GLY A 682 9.75 -5.18 50.15
CA GLY A 682 9.89 -5.22 48.68
C GLY A 682 9.00 -6.23 47.94
N GLU A 683 8.11 -6.95 48.61
CA GLU A 683 7.33 -8.06 47.99
C GLU A 683 6.15 -7.62 47.10
N GLY A 684 5.63 -6.40 47.28
CA GLY A 684 4.34 -5.95 46.73
C GLY A 684 4.22 -5.79 45.20
N LEU A 685 5.30 -6.01 44.44
CA LEU A 685 5.35 -5.85 42.97
C LEU A 685 5.67 -7.16 42.21
N GLY A 686 5.05 -8.26 42.62
CA GLY A 686 5.07 -9.53 41.86
C GLY A 686 6.49 -10.03 41.59
N VAL A 687 7.30 -10.04 42.66
CA VAL A 687 8.77 -10.13 42.73
C VAL A 687 9.42 -10.75 41.49
N LEU A 688 10.22 -9.94 40.79
CA LEU A 688 11.24 -10.46 39.88
C LEU A 688 12.21 -11.29 40.71
N ASP A 689 12.38 -12.56 40.36
CA ASP A 689 13.12 -13.50 41.20
C ASP A 689 14.55 -13.00 41.44
N ARG A 690 15.07 -13.25 42.66
CA ARG A 690 16.37 -12.70 43.07
C ARG A 690 17.50 -13.13 42.13
N GLU A 691 17.41 -14.33 41.57
CA GLU A 691 18.38 -14.85 40.60
C GLU A 691 18.36 -14.07 39.28
N LEU A 692 17.18 -13.72 38.76
CA LEU A 692 17.03 -12.83 37.60
C LEU A 692 17.55 -11.43 37.91
N LEU A 693 17.18 -10.85 39.05
CA LEU A 693 17.66 -9.51 39.44
C LEU A 693 19.20 -9.47 39.54
N ASP A 694 19.81 -10.51 40.09
CA ASP A 694 21.27 -10.59 40.20
C ASP A 694 21.95 -10.94 38.87
N LYS A 695 21.31 -11.73 37.98
CA LYS A 695 21.72 -11.88 36.57
C LYS A 695 21.67 -10.54 35.81
N MET A 696 20.63 -9.73 36.03
CA MET A 696 20.48 -8.40 35.42
C MET A 696 21.55 -7.43 35.92
N LYS A 697 21.81 -7.36 37.24
CA LYS A 697 22.91 -6.58 37.83
C LYS A 697 24.28 -7.05 37.33
N SER A 698 24.48 -8.37 37.23
CA SER A 698 25.72 -8.98 36.73
C SER A 698 25.97 -8.59 35.26
N GLU A 699 24.96 -8.67 34.39
CA GLU A 699 25.08 -8.20 33.01
C GLU A 699 25.50 -6.73 32.93
N LEU A 700 24.89 -5.82 33.70
CA LEU A 700 25.28 -4.41 33.70
C LEU A 700 26.73 -4.19 34.15
N LYS A 701 27.20 -4.99 35.13
CA LYS A 701 28.55 -4.89 35.69
C LYS A 701 29.62 -5.70 34.92
N LYS A 702 29.26 -6.41 33.83
CA LYS A 702 30.25 -7.05 32.94
C LYS A 702 31.14 -5.98 32.28
N PRO A 703 32.48 -6.13 32.31
CA PRO A 703 33.40 -5.15 31.71
C PRO A 703 33.19 -5.03 30.21
N ARG A 704 33.42 -3.83 29.65
CA ARG A 704 33.35 -3.54 28.20
C ARG A 704 34.49 -4.19 27.41
N LYS A 705 34.48 -5.52 27.30
CA LYS A 705 35.18 -6.24 26.25
C LYS A 705 34.38 -6.17 24.94
N ASN A 706 35.05 -6.31 23.80
CA ASN A 706 34.38 -6.51 22.52
C ASN A 706 33.62 -7.84 22.57
N ILE A 707 32.30 -7.76 22.70
CA ILE A 707 31.41 -8.93 22.77
C ILE A 707 31.45 -9.62 21.41
N SER A 708 31.68 -10.93 21.39
CA SER A 708 31.67 -11.68 20.14
C SER A 708 30.25 -11.73 19.57
N ARG A 709 30.08 -11.72 18.23
CA ARG A 709 28.75 -11.83 17.59
C ARG A 709 27.98 -13.09 18.02
N ARG A 710 28.65 -14.11 18.55
CA ARG A 710 28.05 -15.37 19.03
C ARG A 710 27.22 -15.17 20.31
N GLU A 711 27.73 -14.41 21.27
CA GLU A 711 27.09 -14.15 22.59
C GLU A 711 25.92 -13.14 22.55
N LEU A 712 25.58 -12.61 21.36
CA LEU A 712 24.47 -11.67 21.17
C LEU A 712 23.25 -12.31 20.51
N ASN A 713 23.40 -13.48 19.88
CA ASN A 713 22.33 -14.21 19.20
C ASN A 713 21.71 -15.32 20.06
N GLU A 714 22.31 -15.61 21.22
CA GLU A 714 21.76 -16.42 22.33
C GLU A 714 21.13 -15.50 23.40
#